data_AF-A1KBJ8-F1
#
_entry.id   AF-A1KBJ8-F1
#
_cell.length_a   1.000
_cell.length_b   1.000
_cell.length_c   1.000
_cell.angle_alpha   90.00
_cell.angle_beta   90.00
_cell.angle_gamma   90.00
#
_symmetry.space_group_name_H-M   'P 1'
#
loop_
_entity.id
_entity.type
_entity.pdbx_description
1 polymer ?
#
loop_
_entity_poly.entity_id
_entity_poly.type
_entity_poly.pdbx_seq_one_letter_code
_entity_poly.pdbx_strand_id
1 'polypeptide(L)'
;MSRAVQSGRKGVRAVRAETEGHKRGLAYALVAVVVVAQIFVAAHALVDLPKVDGWAVWNRVMRLLAGEVTWDQYLFLPHGAHLHSVVYLVAWADYHWANGRQLLMTVVSYLATAGCALFVAGRVLAWMEREGISLIVRLSGAVAAAALVTNLADYETLMQPFQVVMSVSRLTYLSLLWYLIKVLRRGSVGAYVAVVAASCLAVTFHGAGHLFAAAFALLHVVFSRRPLMALGAPLPLIVGIAVQKHYSPGGGELGALGILLSSPDMAGAFLKAVCAYFATPINYLWPVVGERTLLSMGFIVFAVTTAFAAYGTVLAFAARLPLGNGRQWNVSDEVAMAWVIAVILALSGAAAAAFWIVRVGAGNAGEAYRSVLASARYGAYASLAWSIFMGVAVLGLARFRAARHAQLGVTLLVTLAAVWPAATLARFYTFDDHLNIAAAALSMGFSPTHPEGEAVWPGVKDDWYWVDALPMTAAFLRIDHKGPWSHLPALHATNGGTVERWPVAAAAVRPVETDRRRATCHLEGRLEGVDPGGVPRSVLAPVVNYGNEVIGYAVLTRASAEGDHRPLKGYVLCADAQRAGPAGLYLTQAQTGWVAAAEGDEGIAPFDLTDATWIQGVARNWPGFFVADVPEARALFVPGTILRFADGQLRVVQRQEVANGYLNVFVTGAILDGGSVGFPHKVAVLN
;
A
#
# COMPACT_ATOMS: atom_id res chain seq x y z
N MET A 1 -8.96 67.10 -6.09
CA MET A 1 -9.03 66.21 -4.89
C MET A 1 -9.51 64.77 -5.18
N SER A 2 -10.61 64.52 -5.89
CA SER A 2 -11.15 63.14 -6.07
C SER A 2 -10.19 62.15 -6.77
N ARG A 3 -9.46 62.58 -7.81
CA ARG A 3 -8.44 61.75 -8.50
C ARG A 3 -7.25 61.38 -7.61
N ALA A 4 -6.80 62.30 -6.75
CA ALA A 4 -5.69 62.04 -5.81
C ALA A 4 -6.08 61.01 -4.73
N VAL A 5 -7.33 61.07 -4.23
CA VAL A 5 -7.85 60.09 -3.27
C VAL A 5 -8.03 58.71 -3.91
N GLN A 6 -8.47 58.63 -5.17
CA GLN A 6 -8.53 57.36 -5.90
C GLN A 6 -7.13 56.77 -6.17
N SER A 7 -6.16 57.62 -6.55
CA SER A 7 -4.76 57.22 -6.74
C SER A 7 -4.15 56.66 -5.45
N GLY A 8 -4.32 57.36 -4.32
CA GLY A 8 -3.87 56.89 -3.00
C GLY A 8 -4.51 55.57 -2.58
N ARG A 9 -5.81 55.38 -2.79
CA ARG A 9 -6.51 54.10 -2.50
C ARG A 9 -6.02 52.94 -3.35
N LYS A 10 -5.64 53.19 -4.61
CA LYS A 10 -5.03 52.15 -5.48
C LYS A 10 -3.63 51.78 -4.98
N GLY A 11 -2.81 52.75 -4.60
CA GLY A 11 -1.48 52.51 -4.02
C GLY A 11 -1.53 51.67 -2.75
N VAL A 12 -2.40 52.02 -1.79
CA VAL A 12 -2.55 51.25 -0.53
C VAL A 12 -3.05 49.82 -0.79
N ARG A 13 -3.94 49.61 -1.77
CA ARG A 13 -4.40 48.26 -2.14
C ARG A 13 -3.30 47.44 -2.80
N ALA A 14 -2.47 48.05 -3.65
CA ALA A 14 -1.34 47.38 -4.30
C ALA A 14 -0.30 46.91 -3.27
N VAL A 15 0.13 47.80 -2.37
CA VAL A 15 1.09 47.47 -1.31
C VAL A 15 0.55 46.38 -0.39
N ARG A 16 -0.75 46.45 -0.02
CA ARG A 16 -1.38 45.40 0.79
C ARG A 16 -1.45 44.05 0.07
N ALA A 17 -1.76 44.05 -1.23
CA ALA A 17 -1.81 42.83 -2.03
C ALA A 17 -0.42 42.18 -2.17
N GLU A 18 0.61 43.00 -2.40
CA GLU A 18 2.00 42.56 -2.45
C GLU A 18 2.46 41.96 -1.11
N THR A 19 2.16 42.66 0.00
CA THR A 19 2.51 42.18 1.35
C THR A 19 1.80 40.86 1.69
N GLU A 20 0.53 40.69 1.34
CA GLU A 20 -0.18 39.41 1.53
C GLU A 20 0.33 38.32 0.59
N GLY A 21 0.75 38.68 -0.63
CA GLY A 21 1.42 37.78 -1.56
C GLY A 21 2.71 37.21 -0.96
N HIS A 22 3.55 38.07 -0.38
CA HIS A 22 4.80 37.66 0.25
C HIS A 22 4.57 36.74 1.46
N LYS A 23 3.60 37.07 2.32
CA LYS A 23 3.21 36.22 3.46
C LYS A 23 2.74 34.83 3.04
N ARG A 24 1.96 34.74 1.96
CA ARG A 24 1.51 33.46 1.39
C ARG A 24 2.69 32.68 0.80
N GLY A 25 3.60 33.36 0.09
CA GLY A 25 4.82 32.75 -0.41
C GLY A 25 5.65 32.10 0.70
N LEU A 26 5.85 32.81 1.81
CA LEU A 26 6.53 32.28 3.00
C LEU A 26 5.80 31.05 3.59
N ALA A 27 4.47 31.09 3.66
CA ALA A 27 3.67 29.96 4.15
C ALA A 27 3.89 28.69 3.31
N TYR A 28 3.82 28.81 1.99
CA TYR A 28 4.03 27.69 1.09
C TYR A 28 5.47 27.19 1.10
N ALA A 29 6.46 28.08 1.28
CA ALA A 29 7.86 27.68 1.44
C ALA A 29 8.06 26.83 2.71
N LEU A 30 7.51 27.24 3.85
CA LEU A 30 7.58 26.47 5.10
C LEU A 30 6.87 25.12 4.98
N VAL A 31 5.69 25.10 4.38
CA VAL A 31 4.96 23.86 4.09
C VAL A 31 5.78 22.94 3.19
N ALA A 32 6.38 23.46 2.12
CA ALA A 32 7.20 22.69 1.20
C ALA A 32 8.43 22.08 1.90
N VAL A 33 9.10 22.83 2.79
CA VAL A 33 10.24 22.32 3.57
C VAL A 33 9.82 21.12 4.41
N VAL A 34 8.69 21.19 5.11
CA VAL A 34 8.19 20.08 5.95
C VAL A 34 7.81 18.87 5.10
N VAL A 35 7.11 19.09 3.99
CA VAL A 35 6.73 18.01 3.05
C VAL A 35 7.97 17.32 2.48
N VAL A 36 8.96 18.11 2.01
CA VAL A 36 10.20 17.57 1.46
C VAL A 36 11.00 16.84 2.53
N ALA A 37 11.11 17.36 3.74
CA ALA A 37 11.83 16.69 4.83
C ALA A 37 11.19 15.34 5.19
N GLN A 38 9.86 15.28 5.28
CA GLN A 38 9.12 14.05 5.58
C GLN A 38 9.27 13.02 4.46
N ILE A 39 9.10 13.44 3.20
CA ILE A 39 9.30 12.55 2.03
C ILE A 39 10.77 12.12 1.93
N PHE A 40 11.72 12.99 2.25
CA PHE A 40 13.13 12.63 2.27
C PHE A 40 13.41 11.54 3.29
N VAL A 41 12.88 11.65 4.51
CA VAL A 41 13.00 10.60 5.54
C VAL A 41 12.30 9.32 5.06
N ALA A 42 11.10 9.42 4.48
CA ALA A 42 10.36 8.29 3.93
C ALA A 42 11.11 7.56 2.81
N ALA A 43 11.65 8.31 1.85
CA ALA A 43 12.41 7.80 0.71
C ALA A 43 13.72 7.18 1.18
N HIS A 44 14.37 7.81 2.16
CA HIS A 44 15.51 7.21 2.80
C HIS A 44 15.14 5.90 3.41
N ALA A 45 13.92 5.77 3.98
CA ALA A 45 13.32 4.62 4.66
C ALA A 45 12.74 3.51 3.76
N LEU A 46 12.60 3.74 2.45
CA LEU A 46 11.94 2.83 1.51
C LEU A 46 12.52 1.40 1.57
N VAL A 47 11.65 0.40 1.38
CA VAL A 47 12.05 -0.99 1.23
C VAL A 47 11.98 -1.36 -0.24
N ASP A 48 13.07 -1.93 -0.77
CA ASP A 48 13.19 -2.30 -2.19
C ASP A 48 12.29 -3.49 -2.59
N LEU A 49 11.74 -4.20 -1.59
CA LEU A 49 10.85 -5.32 -1.81
C LEU A 49 9.37 -4.90 -1.83
N PRO A 50 8.58 -5.40 -2.80
CA PRO A 50 7.13 -5.33 -2.75
C PRO A 50 6.62 -5.85 -1.42
N LYS A 51 5.90 -5.02 -0.66
CA LYS A 51 5.13 -5.51 0.48
C LYS A 51 3.97 -6.40 0.03
N VAL A 52 3.45 -7.17 0.98
CA VAL A 52 2.22 -7.99 0.97
C VAL A 52 1.24 -7.59 -0.14
N ASP A 53 0.54 -6.46 -0.01
CA ASP A 53 -0.50 -6.08 -0.96
C ASP A 53 0.01 -5.80 -2.39
N GLY A 54 1.30 -5.48 -2.54
CA GLY A 54 1.98 -5.33 -3.81
C GLY A 54 2.15 -6.64 -4.59
N TRP A 55 2.21 -7.79 -3.93
CA TRP A 55 2.31 -9.08 -4.61
C TRP A 55 1.06 -9.40 -5.41
N ALA A 56 -0.12 -9.17 -4.85
CA ALA A 56 -1.38 -9.37 -5.57
C ALA A 56 -1.51 -8.42 -6.77
N VAL A 57 -0.88 -7.24 -6.70
CA VAL A 57 -0.76 -6.35 -7.85
C VAL A 57 0.13 -6.96 -8.93
N TRP A 58 1.30 -7.49 -8.56
CA TRP A 58 2.20 -8.14 -9.50
C TRP A 58 1.64 -9.42 -10.10
N ASN A 59 0.90 -10.21 -9.32
CA ASN A 59 0.18 -11.37 -9.83
C ASN A 59 -0.76 -10.94 -10.97
N ARG A 60 -1.47 -9.82 -10.80
CA ARG A 60 -2.37 -9.36 -11.87
C ARG A 60 -1.61 -8.85 -13.09
N VAL A 61 -0.43 -8.23 -12.91
CA VAL A 61 0.45 -7.85 -14.03
C VAL A 61 0.90 -9.10 -14.78
N MET A 62 1.37 -10.13 -14.08
CA MET A 62 1.72 -11.43 -14.67
C MET A 62 0.54 -12.01 -15.45
N ARG A 63 -0.65 -12.08 -14.85
CA ARG A 63 -1.85 -12.64 -15.50
C ARG A 63 -2.25 -11.87 -16.76
N LEU A 64 -2.09 -10.55 -16.76
CA LEU A 64 -2.32 -9.72 -17.96
C LEU A 64 -1.31 -10.06 -19.06
N LEU A 65 -0.02 -10.16 -18.72
CA LEU A 65 1.05 -10.45 -19.68
C LEU A 65 0.97 -11.89 -20.21
N ALA A 66 0.48 -12.82 -19.39
CA ALA A 66 0.18 -14.20 -19.79
C ALA A 66 -1.13 -14.36 -20.58
N GLY A 67 -1.88 -13.26 -20.81
CA GLY A 67 -3.16 -13.31 -21.53
C GLY A 67 -4.32 -13.95 -20.75
N GLU A 68 -4.16 -14.21 -19.45
CA GLU A 68 -5.20 -14.81 -18.60
C GLU A 68 -6.31 -13.83 -18.20
N VAL A 69 -6.03 -12.53 -18.30
CA VAL A 69 -7.02 -11.46 -18.10
C VAL A 69 -6.91 -10.43 -19.21
N THR A 70 -8.04 -9.87 -19.61
CA THR A 70 -8.08 -8.74 -20.55
C THR A 70 -7.65 -7.45 -19.86
N TRP A 71 -7.35 -6.40 -20.64
CA TRP A 71 -6.94 -5.09 -20.09
C TRP A 71 -8.02 -4.46 -19.18
N ASP A 72 -9.30 -4.59 -19.54
CA ASP A 72 -10.41 -4.07 -18.74
C ASP A 72 -10.58 -4.88 -17.45
N GLN A 73 -10.44 -6.22 -17.50
CA GLN A 73 -10.39 -7.06 -16.31
C GLN A 73 -9.19 -6.70 -15.42
N TYR A 74 -8.01 -6.45 -16.00
CA TYR A 74 -6.82 -6.04 -15.27
C TYR A 74 -7.10 -4.79 -14.41
N LEU A 75 -7.71 -3.77 -15.00
CA LEU A 75 -8.00 -2.51 -14.32
C LEU A 75 -9.18 -2.59 -13.34
N PHE A 76 -10.24 -3.33 -13.69
CA PHE A 76 -11.53 -3.22 -13.00
C PHE A 76 -11.96 -4.47 -12.24
N LEU A 77 -11.24 -5.59 -12.36
CA LEU A 77 -11.46 -6.72 -11.47
C LEU A 77 -11.20 -6.26 -10.03
N PRO A 78 -12.08 -6.52 -9.06
CA PRO A 78 -11.84 -6.10 -7.68
C PRO A 78 -10.55 -6.69 -7.12
N HIS A 79 -9.86 -5.92 -6.29
CA HIS A 79 -8.82 -6.42 -5.40
C HIS A 79 -9.46 -6.54 -4.01
N GLY A 80 -9.64 -7.76 -3.52
CA GLY A 80 -10.60 -8.02 -2.43
C GLY A 80 -12.00 -7.60 -2.86
N ALA A 81 -12.69 -6.81 -2.03
CA ALA A 81 -14.06 -6.34 -2.32
C ALA A 81 -14.14 -4.98 -3.03
N HIS A 82 -13.01 -4.43 -3.48
CA HIS A 82 -12.93 -3.03 -3.90
C HIS A 82 -12.21 -2.84 -5.23
N LEU A 83 -12.59 -1.80 -5.96
CA LEU A 83 -11.91 -1.38 -7.19
C LEU A 83 -10.62 -0.62 -6.85
N HIS A 84 -9.58 -0.86 -7.64
CA HIS A 84 -8.21 -0.40 -7.40
C HIS A 84 -7.52 0.04 -8.71
N SER A 85 -8.28 0.57 -9.66
CA SER A 85 -7.83 0.74 -11.06
C SER A 85 -6.55 1.58 -11.20
N VAL A 86 -6.36 2.59 -10.35
CA VAL A 86 -5.21 3.48 -10.42
C VAL A 86 -3.90 2.79 -10.00
N VAL A 87 -3.91 1.92 -8.99
CA VAL A 87 -2.68 1.21 -8.59
C VAL A 87 -2.28 0.19 -9.63
N TYR A 88 -3.24 -0.47 -10.29
CA TYR A 88 -2.96 -1.34 -11.42
C TYR A 88 -2.37 -0.55 -12.60
N LEU A 89 -2.96 0.58 -12.98
CA LEU A 89 -2.39 1.41 -14.04
C LEU A 89 -0.93 1.80 -13.77
N VAL A 90 -0.62 2.23 -12.54
CA VAL A 90 0.74 2.63 -12.16
C VAL A 90 1.67 1.42 -12.05
N ALA A 91 1.19 0.27 -11.59
CA ALA A 91 1.99 -0.96 -11.51
C ALA A 91 2.35 -1.53 -12.89
N TRP A 92 1.42 -1.49 -13.84
CA TRP A 92 1.72 -1.85 -15.24
C TRP A 92 2.82 -0.95 -15.80
N ALA A 93 2.70 0.36 -15.59
CA ALA A 93 3.72 1.34 -16.00
C ALA A 93 5.07 1.08 -15.31
N ASP A 94 5.06 0.74 -14.01
CA ASP A 94 6.26 0.41 -13.24
C ASP A 94 6.95 -0.88 -13.72
N TYR A 95 6.19 -1.91 -14.06
CA TYR A 95 6.72 -3.14 -14.64
C TYR A 95 7.51 -2.87 -15.93
N HIS A 96 6.98 -2.02 -16.81
CA HIS A 96 7.57 -1.73 -18.11
C HIS A 96 8.70 -0.69 -18.05
N TRP A 97 8.62 0.31 -17.18
CA TRP A 97 9.57 1.44 -17.17
C TRP A 97 10.51 1.47 -15.95
N ALA A 98 10.22 0.69 -14.92
CA ALA A 98 11.00 0.64 -13.68
C ALA A 98 11.36 -0.80 -13.26
N ASN A 99 11.31 -1.76 -14.18
CA ASN A 99 11.65 -3.18 -13.95
C ASN A 99 10.90 -3.81 -12.76
N GLY A 100 9.67 -3.36 -12.49
CA GLY A 100 8.87 -3.87 -11.38
C GLY A 100 9.48 -3.58 -10.00
N ARG A 101 10.41 -2.62 -9.90
CA ARG A 101 11.06 -2.20 -8.65
C ARG A 101 10.17 -1.29 -7.81
N GLN A 102 8.96 -0.98 -8.27
CA GLN A 102 8.02 -0.08 -7.62
C GLN A 102 8.50 1.37 -7.47
N LEU A 103 9.52 1.78 -8.23
CA LEU A 103 10.06 3.13 -8.21
C LEU A 103 9.04 4.16 -8.72
N LEU A 104 8.37 3.87 -9.83
CA LEU A 104 7.34 4.76 -10.38
C LEU A 104 6.14 4.84 -9.44
N MET A 105 5.71 3.71 -8.87
CA MET A 105 4.66 3.68 -7.86
C MET A 105 5.00 4.58 -6.66
N THR A 106 6.24 4.51 -6.18
CA THR A 106 6.78 5.32 -5.08
C THR A 106 6.78 6.81 -5.43
N VAL A 107 7.34 7.18 -6.58
CA VAL A 107 7.40 8.57 -7.06
C VAL A 107 5.99 9.14 -7.19
N VAL A 108 5.05 8.41 -7.80
CA VAL A 108 3.66 8.84 -7.94
C VAL A 108 3.00 9.00 -6.56
N SER A 109 3.24 8.08 -5.62
CA SER A 109 2.73 8.20 -4.25
C SER A 109 3.25 9.44 -3.53
N TYR A 110 4.55 9.75 -3.64
CA TYR A 110 5.16 10.94 -3.05
C TYR A 110 4.66 12.23 -3.68
N LEU A 111 4.56 12.29 -5.02
CA LEU A 111 3.99 13.45 -5.70
C LEU A 111 2.53 13.68 -5.31
N ALA A 112 1.72 12.62 -5.25
CA ALA A 112 0.33 12.71 -4.82
C ALA A 112 0.21 13.13 -3.35
N THR A 113 1.07 12.62 -2.47
CA THR A 113 1.11 13.01 -1.05
C THR A 113 1.55 14.46 -0.87
N ALA A 114 2.59 14.91 -1.56
CA ALA A 114 3.02 16.31 -1.56
C ALA A 114 1.91 17.24 -2.08
N GLY A 115 1.26 16.86 -3.19
CA GLY A 115 0.12 17.58 -3.75
C GLY A 115 -1.04 17.67 -2.75
N CYS A 116 -1.33 16.57 -2.04
CA CYS A 116 -2.37 16.54 -1.02
C CYS A 116 -2.02 17.45 0.16
N ALA A 117 -0.77 17.41 0.63
CA ALA A 117 -0.31 18.23 1.76
C ALA A 117 -0.38 19.73 1.42
N LEU A 118 0.09 20.12 0.23
CA LEU A 118 0.00 21.49 -0.27
C LEU A 118 -1.46 21.94 -0.43
N PHE A 119 -2.32 21.06 -0.95
CA PHE A 119 -3.74 21.34 -1.10
C PHE A 119 -4.42 21.59 0.26
N VAL A 120 -4.25 20.67 1.22
CA VAL A 120 -4.87 20.76 2.55
C VAL A 120 -4.32 21.96 3.32
N ALA A 121 -3.00 22.15 3.35
CA ALA A 121 -2.37 23.30 4.01
C ALA A 121 -2.83 24.63 3.40
N GLY A 122 -2.95 24.70 2.07
CA GLY A 122 -3.49 25.88 1.38
C GLY A 122 -4.95 26.16 1.72
N ARG A 123 -5.78 25.14 1.95
CA ARG A 123 -7.17 25.30 2.42
C ARG A 123 -7.24 25.76 3.88
N VAL A 124 -6.42 25.18 4.76
CA VAL A 124 -6.33 25.60 6.17
C VAL A 124 -5.88 27.05 6.27
N LEU A 125 -4.85 27.44 5.51
CA LEU A 125 -4.35 28.81 5.47
C LEU A 125 -5.43 29.81 5.02
N ALA A 126 -6.15 29.48 3.94
CA ALA A 126 -7.23 30.32 3.41
C ALA A 126 -8.40 30.43 4.40
N TRP A 127 -8.75 29.33 5.09
CA TRP A 127 -9.80 29.32 6.10
C TRP A 127 -9.43 30.23 7.28
N MET A 128 -8.26 30.02 7.87
CA MET A 128 -7.81 30.81 9.01
C MET A 128 -7.57 32.29 8.67
N GLU A 129 -7.14 32.62 7.44
CA GLU A 129 -7.04 34.00 6.96
C GLU A 129 -8.40 34.69 6.95
N ARG A 130 -9.43 34.00 6.47
CA ARG A 130 -10.79 34.56 6.44
C ARG A 130 -11.33 34.83 7.84
N GLU A 131 -11.04 33.96 8.79
CA GLU A 131 -11.46 34.08 10.19
C GLU A 131 -10.59 35.08 10.99
N GLY A 132 -9.67 35.80 10.33
CA GLY A 132 -8.87 36.85 10.97
C GLY A 132 -7.83 36.32 11.97
N ILE A 133 -7.42 35.06 11.82
CA ILE A 133 -6.41 34.44 12.69
C ILE A 133 -5.03 35.07 12.44
N SER A 134 -4.26 35.23 13.52
CA SER A 134 -2.92 35.83 13.46
C SER A 134 -2.00 35.09 12.49
N LEU A 135 -1.09 35.82 11.83
CA LEU A 135 -0.20 35.22 10.82
C LEU A 135 0.63 34.05 11.37
N ILE A 136 1.16 34.16 12.58
CA ILE A 136 1.98 33.09 13.20
C ILE A 136 1.16 31.81 13.37
N VAL A 137 -0.06 31.91 13.91
CA VAL A 137 -0.97 30.76 14.09
C VAL A 137 -1.42 30.19 12.74
N ARG A 138 -1.58 31.04 11.72
CA ARG A 138 -1.88 30.61 10.35
C ARG A 138 -0.75 29.78 9.74
N LEU A 139 0.49 30.25 9.88
CA LEU A 139 1.68 29.56 9.39
C LEU A 139 1.86 28.22 10.11
N SER A 140 1.76 28.22 11.45
CA SER A 140 1.88 26.99 12.24
C SER A 140 0.75 26.00 11.94
N GLY A 141 -0.49 26.47 11.75
CA GLY A 141 -1.62 25.63 11.35
C GLY A 141 -1.46 25.01 9.97
N ALA A 142 -0.94 25.76 8.99
CA ALA A 142 -0.64 25.23 7.66
C ALA A 142 0.47 24.17 7.69
N VAL A 143 1.53 24.43 8.47
CA VAL A 143 2.63 23.47 8.71
C VAL A 143 2.12 22.20 9.41
N ALA A 144 1.30 22.34 10.45
CA ALA A 144 0.70 21.21 11.16
C ALA A 144 -0.15 20.34 10.23
N ALA A 145 -0.98 20.97 9.38
CA ALA A 145 -1.81 20.25 8.43
C ALA A 145 -0.97 19.51 7.38
N ALA A 146 0.11 20.13 6.88
CA ALA A 146 1.04 19.47 5.97
C ALA A 146 1.74 18.28 6.62
N ALA A 147 2.26 18.46 7.85
CA ALA A 147 2.91 17.41 8.61
C ALA A 147 1.97 16.23 8.89
N LEU A 148 0.69 16.49 9.18
CA LEU A 148 -0.32 15.45 9.37
C LEU A 148 -0.56 14.63 8.10
N VAL A 149 -0.66 15.30 6.94
CA VAL A 149 -0.88 14.61 5.65
C VAL A 149 0.32 13.75 5.24
N THR A 150 1.53 14.18 5.61
CA THR A 150 2.80 13.47 5.38
C THR A 150 3.30 12.70 6.62
N ASN A 151 2.41 12.35 7.55
CA ASN A 151 2.80 11.74 8.82
C ASN A 151 3.33 10.30 8.61
N LEU A 152 4.55 10.04 9.05
CA LEU A 152 5.21 8.73 8.98
C LEU A 152 4.72 7.70 10.02
N ALA A 153 3.77 8.07 10.91
CA ALA A 153 3.00 7.07 11.65
C ALA A 153 2.24 6.16 10.67
N ASP A 154 1.86 6.68 9.51
CA ASP A 154 1.38 5.92 8.37
C ASP A 154 2.57 5.56 7.45
N TYR A 155 3.52 4.84 8.02
CA TYR A 155 4.69 4.36 7.28
C TYR A 155 4.27 3.44 6.13
N GLU A 156 3.09 2.81 6.20
CA GLU A 156 2.56 2.05 5.09
C GLU A 156 2.32 2.94 3.88
N THR A 157 1.57 4.04 4.02
CA THR A 157 1.25 4.92 2.88
C THR A 157 2.47 5.56 2.22
N LEU A 158 3.51 5.83 3.01
CA LEU A 158 4.73 6.50 2.55
C LEU A 158 5.88 5.55 2.18
N MET A 159 5.88 4.31 2.66
CA MET A 159 6.99 3.38 2.43
C MET A 159 6.57 2.11 1.70
N GLN A 160 5.27 1.90 1.48
CA GLN A 160 4.75 0.84 0.63
C GLN A 160 4.28 1.41 -0.71
N PRO A 161 4.85 0.96 -1.83
CA PRO A 161 4.44 1.49 -3.13
C PRO A 161 3.00 1.12 -3.51
N PHE A 162 2.45 0.01 -3.00
CA PHE A 162 1.03 -0.34 -3.15
C PHE A 162 0.09 0.81 -2.73
N GLN A 163 0.48 1.58 -1.72
CA GLN A 163 -0.33 2.66 -1.18
C GLN A 163 -0.37 3.91 -2.06
N VAL A 164 0.25 3.88 -3.25
CA VAL A 164 -0.05 4.83 -4.32
C VAL A 164 -1.57 4.94 -4.56
N VAL A 165 -2.32 3.86 -4.35
CA VAL A 165 -3.78 3.87 -4.37
C VAL A 165 -4.38 4.88 -3.38
N MET A 166 -3.88 4.92 -2.15
CA MET A 166 -4.35 5.80 -1.09
C MET A 166 -3.94 7.24 -1.36
N SER A 167 -2.68 7.46 -1.72
CA SER A 167 -2.14 8.80 -1.98
C SER A 167 -2.83 9.48 -3.16
N VAL A 168 -2.98 8.76 -4.29
CA VAL A 168 -3.61 9.29 -5.50
C VAL A 168 -5.12 9.46 -5.31
N SER A 169 -5.81 8.48 -4.72
CA SER A 169 -7.25 8.60 -4.47
C SER A 169 -7.57 9.75 -3.52
N ARG A 170 -6.82 9.91 -2.42
CA ARG A 170 -6.97 11.01 -1.46
C ARG A 170 -6.82 12.38 -2.13
N LEU A 171 -5.74 12.62 -2.87
CA LEU A 171 -5.56 13.88 -3.60
C LEU A 171 -6.68 14.12 -4.62
N THR A 172 -7.03 13.09 -5.39
CA THR A 172 -8.05 13.17 -6.45
C THR A 172 -9.42 13.49 -5.86
N TYR A 173 -9.86 12.76 -4.83
CA TYR A 173 -11.16 12.95 -4.19
C TYR A 173 -11.28 14.34 -3.58
N LEU A 174 -10.27 14.79 -2.84
CA LEU A 174 -10.28 16.13 -2.23
C LEU A 174 -10.31 17.23 -3.30
N SER A 175 -9.54 17.09 -4.37
CA SER A 175 -9.48 18.07 -5.45
C SER A 175 -10.80 18.13 -6.23
N LEU A 176 -11.39 16.97 -6.57
CA LEU A 176 -12.65 16.88 -7.29
C LEU A 176 -13.83 17.40 -6.47
N LEU A 177 -13.93 17.06 -5.18
CA LEU A 177 -14.97 17.60 -4.29
C LEU A 177 -14.85 19.12 -4.16
N TRP A 178 -13.64 19.64 -4.00
CA TRP A 178 -13.41 21.09 -3.95
C TRP A 178 -13.80 21.80 -5.24
N TYR A 179 -13.37 21.25 -6.38
CA TYR A 179 -13.68 21.84 -7.66
C TYR A 179 -15.19 21.70 -7.99
N LEU A 180 -15.83 20.62 -7.56
CA LEU A 180 -17.29 20.49 -7.61
C LEU A 180 -18.00 21.61 -6.86
N ILE A 181 -17.57 21.94 -5.62
CA ILE A 181 -18.15 23.07 -4.86
C ILE A 181 -18.09 24.37 -5.68
N LYS A 182 -16.92 24.65 -6.30
CA LYS A 182 -16.74 25.84 -7.15
C LYS A 182 -17.66 25.83 -8.36
N VAL A 183 -17.75 24.68 -9.04
CA VAL A 183 -18.54 24.54 -10.26
C VAL A 183 -20.03 24.63 -9.99
N LEU A 184 -20.54 23.98 -8.94
CA LEU A 184 -21.96 24.06 -8.57
C LEU A 184 -22.39 25.49 -8.21
N ARG A 185 -21.47 26.30 -7.65
CA ARG A 185 -21.75 27.68 -7.26
C ARG A 185 -21.63 28.67 -8.42
N ARG A 186 -20.61 28.53 -9.27
CA ARG A 186 -20.21 29.58 -10.23
C ARG A 186 -19.66 29.05 -11.57
N GLY A 187 -19.67 27.74 -11.79
CA GLY A 187 -19.03 27.12 -12.97
C GLY A 187 -19.86 27.15 -14.24
N SER A 188 -19.19 26.86 -15.35
CA SER A 188 -19.81 26.59 -16.65
C SER A 188 -20.31 25.14 -16.72
N VAL A 189 -21.21 24.86 -17.68
CA VAL A 189 -21.68 23.48 -17.94
C VAL A 189 -20.52 22.58 -18.38
N GLY A 190 -19.58 23.07 -19.19
CA GLY A 190 -18.41 22.30 -19.59
C GLY A 190 -17.52 21.90 -18.41
N ALA A 191 -17.26 22.82 -17.48
CA ALA A 191 -16.52 22.52 -16.26
C ALA A 191 -17.25 21.48 -15.39
N TYR A 192 -18.58 21.52 -15.36
CA TYR A 192 -19.40 20.54 -14.66
C TYR A 192 -19.31 19.14 -15.25
N VAL A 193 -19.47 19.02 -16.57
CA VAL A 193 -19.37 17.74 -17.28
C VAL A 193 -17.98 17.12 -17.07
N ALA A 194 -16.92 17.92 -17.17
CA ALA A 194 -15.55 17.45 -16.94
C ALA A 194 -15.36 16.85 -15.53
N VAL A 195 -15.94 17.48 -14.52
CA VAL A 195 -15.87 17.02 -13.12
C VAL A 195 -16.65 15.75 -12.90
N VAL A 196 -17.86 15.67 -13.45
CA VAL A 196 -18.68 14.46 -13.36
C VAL A 196 -17.95 13.29 -14.02
N ALA A 197 -17.43 13.49 -15.23
CA ALA A 197 -16.67 12.46 -15.95
C ALA A 197 -15.43 12.00 -15.18
N ALA A 198 -14.63 12.94 -14.65
CA ALA A 198 -13.47 12.63 -13.83
C ALA A 198 -13.86 11.88 -12.54
N SER A 199 -14.97 12.25 -11.90
CA SER A 199 -15.48 11.57 -10.71
C SER A 199 -15.96 10.15 -11.00
N CYS A 200 -16.58 9.91 -12.16
CA CYS A 200 -16.96 8.57 -12.60
C CYS A 200 -15.75 7.65 -12.81
N LEU A 201 -14.61 8.17 -13.25
CA LEU A 201 -13.36 7.41 -13.29
C LEU A 201 -12.79 7.21 -11.88
N ALA A 202 -12.73 8.29 -11.09
CA ALA A 202 -12.11 8.30 -9.76
C ALA A 202 -12.80 7.34 -8.76
N VAL A 203 -14.10 7.08 -8.91
CA VAL A 203 -14.83 6.10 -8.07
C VAL A 203 -14.20 4.70 -8.14
N THR A 204 -13.47 4.38 -9.21
CA THR A 204 -12.81 3.07 -9.40
C THR A 204 -11.41 3.00 -8.80
N PHE A 205 -10.88 4.11 -8.28
CA PHE A 205 -9.48 4.19 -7.83
C PHE A 205 -9.23 3.41 -6.55
N HIS A 206 -10.16 3.39 -5.61
CA HIS A 206 -9.97 2.83 -4.27
C HIS A 206 -11.31 2.40 -3.65
N GLY A 207 -11.27 1.57 -2.60
CA GLY A 207 -12.47 1.16 -1.85
C GLY A 207 -13.29 2.31 -1.26
N ALA A 208 -12.65 3.47 -1.01
CA ALA A 208 -13.34 4.69 -0.58
C ALA A 208 -14.14 5.39 -1.70
N GLY A 209 -14.12 4.87 -2.94
CA GLY A 209 -14.82 5.44 -4.08
C GLY A 209 -16.32 5.64 -3.84
N HIS A 210 -17.00 4.68 -3.21
CA HIS A 210 -18.42 4.81 -2.88
C HIS A 210 -18.72 5.93 -1.88
N LEU A 211 -17.85 6.10 -0.87
CA LEU A 211 -17.95 7.22 0.09
C LEU A 211 -17.73 8.57 -0.62
N PHE A 212 -16.76 8.62 -1.55
CA PHE A 212 -16.55 9.78 -2.40
C PHE A 212 -17.77 10.09 -3.26
N ALA A 213 -18.39 9.09 -3.89
CA ALA A 213 -19.58 9.27 -4.71
C ALA A 213 -20.80 9.73 -3.88
N ALA A 214 -20.96 9.21 -2.65
CA ALA A 214 -21.99 9.68 -1.73
C ALA A 214 -21.78 11.15 -1.34
N ALA A 215 -20.54 11.55 -1.03
CA ALA A 215 -20.18 12.94 -0.77
C ALA A 215 -20.39 13.85 -2.00
N PHE A 216 -20.07 13.35 -3.19
CA PHE A 216 -20.32 14.01 -4.45
C PHE A 216 -21.83 14.30 -4.63
N ALA A 217 -22.70 13.31 -4.39
CA ALA A 217 -24.14 13.48 -4.45
C ALA A 217 -24.66 14.46 -3.37
N LEU A 218 -24.16 14.36 -2.14
CA LEU A 218 -24.51 15.28 -1.05
C LEU A 218 -24.21 16.74 -1.40
N LEU A 219 -23.05 17.01 -2.02
CA LEU A 219 -22.70 18.36 -2.51
C LEU A 219 -23.69 18.88 -3.57
N HIS A 220 -24.23 18.02 -4.43
CA HIS A 220 -25.26 18.42 -5.39
C HIS A 220 -26.55 18.82 -4.70
N VAL A 221 -27.01 18.01 -3.74
CA VAL A 221 -28.21 18.32 -2.93
C VAL A 221 -28.06 19.68 -2.26
N VAL A 222 -26.86 20.01 -1.78
CA VAL A 222 -26.63 21.26 -1.04
C VAL A 222 -26.32 22.47 -1.91
N PHE A 223 -25.58 22.33 -3.01
CA PHE A 223 -25.11 23.49 -3.79
C PHE A 223 -25.69 23.63 -5.20
N SER A 224 -26.32 22.58 -5.77
CA SER A 224 -26.91 22.67 -7.10
C SER A 224 -28.09 23.65 -7.14
N ARG A 225 -27.91 24.78 -7.83
CA ARG A 225 -28.98 25.76 -8.10
C ARG A 225 -29.77 25.43 -9.37
N ARG A 226 -29.23 24.58 -10.24
CA ARG A 226 -29.80 24.26 -11.54
C ARG A 226 -30.33 22.82 -11.51
N PRO A 227 -31.64 22.58 -11.76
CA PRO A 227 -32.20 21.23 -11.68
C PRO A 227 -31.48 20.24 -12.63
N LEU A 228 -31.04 20.69 -13.81
CA LEU A 228 -30.28 19.86 -14.74
C LEU A 228 -28.94 19.37 -14.17
N MET A 229 -28.26 20.15 -13.33
CA MET A 229 -27.04 19.70 -12.67
C MET A 229 -27.32 18.65 -11.59
N ALA A 230 -28.55 18.52 -11.08
CA ALA A 230 -28.87 17.44 -10.14
C ALA A 230 -28.81 16.06 -10.81
N LEU A 231 -28.99 15.97 -12.13
CA LEU A 231 -28.96 14.70 -12.88
C LEU A 231 -27.58 14.04 -12.88
N GLY A 232 -26.50 14.80 -12.73
CA GLY A 232 -25.15 14.23 -12.65
C GLY A 232 -24.74 13.79 -11.24
N ALA A 233 -25.54 14.10 -10.21
CA ALA A 233 -25.25 13.72 -8.83
C ALA A 233 -25.08 12.20 -8.60
N PRO A 234 -25.96 11.32 -9.13
CA PRO A 234 -25.83 9.88 -8.90
C PRO A 234 -24.81 9.20 -9.83
N LEU A 235 -24.31 9.87 -10.88
CA LEU A 235 -23.54 9.22 -11.94
C LEU A 235 -22.27 8.51 -11.42
N PRO A 236 -21.42 9.11 -10.57
CA PRO A 236 -20.26 8.40 -10.05
C PRO A 236 -20.62 7.13 -9.25
N LEU A 237 -21.70 7.19 -8.47
CA LEU A 237 -22.17 6.03 -7.69
C LEU A 237 -22.71 4.92 -8.62
N ILE A 238 -23.51 5.29 -9.61
CA ILE A 238 -24.04 4.35 -10.61
C ILE A 238 -22.89 3.67 -11.35
N VAL A 239 -21.88 4.42 -11.80
CA VAL A 239 -20.71 3.87 -12.47
C VAL A 239 -19.94 2.93 -11.55
N GLY A 240 -19.65 3.33 -10.31
CA GLY A 240 -18.96 2.48 -9.34
C GLY A 240 -19.68 1.16 -9.09
N ILE A 241 -21.00 1.21 -8.88
CA ILE A 241 -21.84 0.01 -8.69
C ILE A 241 -21.88 -0.84 -9.96
N ALA A 242 -22.04 -0.23 -11.13
CA ALA A 242 -22.13 -0.95 -12.40
C ALA A 242 -20.82 -1.69 -12.72
N VAL A 243 -19.67 -1.02 -12.56
CA VAL A 243 -18.35 -1.62 -12.74
C VAL A 243 -18.14 -2.74 -11.74
N GLN A 244 -18.39 -2.50 -10.44
CA GLN A 244 -18.23 -3.53 -9.42
C GLN A 244 -19.15 -4.73 -9.68
N LYS A 245 -20.41 -4.53 -10.06
CA LYS A 245 -21.35 -5.61 -10.38
C LYS A 245 -20.91 -6.41 -11.59
N HIS A 246 -20.38 -5.75 -12.63
CA HIS A 246 -19.92 -6.40 -13.84
C HIS A 246 -18.74 -7.34 -13.57
N TYR A 247 -17.76 -6.90 -12.77
CA TYR A 247 -16.54 -7.67 -12.50
C TYR A 247 -16.59 -8.49 -11.19
N SER A 248 -17.65 -8.38 -10.38
CA SER A 248 -17.79 -9.05 -9.08
C SER A 248 -19.21 -9.60 -8.85
N PRO A 249 -19.67 -10.58 -9.65
CA PRO A 249 -21.05 -11.07 -9.57
C PRO A 249 -21.41 -11.72 -8.22
N GLY A 250 -20.42 -12.15 -7.42
CA GLY A 250 -20.60 -12.79 -6.10
C GLY A 250 -20.97 -11.86 -4.93
N GLY A 251 -21.17 -10.57 -5.18
CA GLY A 251 -21.48 -9.59 -4.15
C GLY A 251 -20.25 -9.02 -3.44
N GLY A 252 -20.34 -7.77 -2.98
CA GLY A 252 -19.28 -7.10 -2.21
C GLY A 252 -19.45 -7.30 -0.70
N GLU A 253 -18.44 -6.87 0.07
CA GLU A 253 -18.41 -6.86 1.54
C GLU A 253 -19.66 -6.22 2.20
N LEU A 254 -20.44 -5.44 1.47
CA LEU A 254 -21.72 -4.90 1.92
C LEU A 254 -22.71 -6.00 2.37
N GLY A 255 -22.63 -7.21 1.80
CA GLY A 255 -23.44 -8.36 2.24
C GLY A 255 -23.13 -8.79 3.69
N ALA A 256 -21.91 -8.55 4.17
CA ALA A 256 -21.48 -8.91 5.53
C ALA A 256 -21.90 -7.86 6.58
N LEU A 257 -22.29 -6.64 6.18
CA LEU A 257 -22.75 -5.61 7.11
C LEU A 257 -24.03 -6.00 7.86
N GLY A 258 -24.87 -6.86 7.27
CA GLY A 258 -26.08 -7.38 7.94
C GLY A 258 -25.78 -8.17 9.22
N ILE A 259 -24.59 -8.78 9.30
CA ILE A 259 -24.15 -9.58 10.46
C ILE A 259 -23.75 -8.67 11.63
N LEU A 260 -23.27 -7.45 11.35
CA LEU A 260 -22.82 -6.50 12.39
C LEU A 260 -23.97 -5.91 13.21
N LEU A 261 -25.19 -5.86 12.66
CA LEU A 261 -26.34 -5.20 13.29
C LEU A 261 -27.14 -6.12 14.23
N SER A 262 -26.80 -7.42 14.33
CA SER A 262 -27.64 -8.40 15.03
C SER A 262 -27.18 -8.77 16.46
N SER A 263 -26.01 -8.33 16.91
CA SER A 263 -25.47 -8.70 18.24
C SER A 263 -25.29 -7.47 19.17
N PRO A 264 -25.85 -7.49 20.40
CA PRO A 264 -25.71 -6.40 21.38
C PRO A 264 -24.26 -6.09 21.78
N ASP A 265 -23.40 -7.12 21.83
CA ASP A 265 -22.00 -6.97 22.24
C ASP A 265 -21.12 -6.33 21.15
N MET A 266 -21.62 -6.25 19.91
CA MET A 266 -20.89 -5.66 18.78
C MET A 266 -20.80 -4.14 18.85
N ALA A 267 -21.76 -3.46 19.48
CA ALA A 267 -21.76 -2.00 19.53
C ALA A 267 -20.52 -1.45 20.28
N GLY A 268 -20.13 -2.11 21.38
CA GLY A 268 -18.94 -1.74 22.15
C GLY A 268 -17.65 -1.98 21.37
N ALA A 269 -17.52 -3.16 20.75
CA ALA A 269 -16.39 -3.50 19.89
C ALA A 269 -16.26 -2.54 18.69
N PHE A 270 -17.39 -2.23 18.05
CA PHE A 270 -17.47 -1.30 16.94
C PHE A 270 -17.02 0.11 17.33
N LEU A 271 -17.57 0.67 18.41
CA LEU A 271 -17.16 1.99 18.88
C LEU A 271 -15.67 2.01 19.25
N LYS A 272 -15.17 0.97 19.93
CA LYS A 272 -13.75 0.85 20.26
C LYS A 272 -12.86 0.84 19.01
N ALA A 273 -13.27 0.12 17.97
CA ALA A 273 -12.59 0.06 16.67
C ALA A 273 -12.65 1.41 15.91
N VAL A 274 -13.77 2.13 15.98
CA VAL A 274 -13.88 3.50 15.45
C VAL A 274 -12.91 4.44 16.19
N CYS A 275 -12.87 4.39 17.52
CA CYS A 275 -11.93 5.19 18.31
C CYS A 275 -10.47 4.88 17.94
N ALA A 276 -10.16 3.59 17.76
CA ALA A 276 -8.86 3.15 17.26
C ALA A 276 -8.51 3.78 15.90
N TYR A 277 -9.44 3.80 14.94
CA TYR A 277 -9.23 4.43 13.63
C TYR A 277 -8.76 5.88 13.76
N PHE A 278 -9.46 6.69 14.58
CA PHE A 278 -9.10 8.10 14.78
C PHE A 278 -7.82 8.31 15.60
N ALA A 279 -7.39 7.30 16.37
CA ALA A 279 -6.13 7.32 17.11
C ALA A 279 -4.92 6.85 16.29
N THR A 280 -5.11 6.25 15.10
CA THR A 280 -4.01 5.74 14.26
C THR A 280 -2.87 6.74 14.01
N PRO A 281 -3.09 8.05 13.79
CA PRO A 281 -1.99 8.99 13.52
C PRO A 281 -1.04 9.20 14.71
N ILE A 282 -1.43 8.77 15.91
CA ILE A 282 -0.66 8.88 17.14
C ILE A 282 -0.41 7.51 17.80
N ASN A 283 -0.63 6.40 17.09
CA ASN A 283 -0.50 5.05 17.65
C ASN A 283 0.92 4.74 18.17
N TYR A 284 1.95 5.38 17.62
CA TYR A 284 3.33 5.25 18.10
C TYR A 284 3.52 5.73 19.55
N LEU A 285 2.56 6.50 20.11
CA LEU A 285 2.55 6.88 21.52
C LEU A 285 2.00 5.79 22.43
N TRP A 286 1.41 4.71 21.89
CA TRP A 286 0.84 3.60 22.67
C TRP A 286 1.75 3.16 23.81
N PRO A 287 3.07 2.89 23.60
CA PRO A 287 3.94 2.41 24.68
C PRO A 287 4.13 3.42 25.83
N VAL A 288 3.88 4.71 25.57
CA VAL A 288 4.10 5.80 26.53
C VAL A 288 2.82 6.16 27.27
N VAL A 289 1.69 6.29 26.56
CA VAL A 289 0.43 6.80 27.13
C VAL A 289 -0.55 5.69 27.52
N GLY A 290 -0.32 4.46 27.04
CA GLY A 290 -1.19 3.30 27.23
C GLY A 290 -2.44 3.30 26.35
N GLU A 291 -3.04 2.12 26.21
CA GLU A 291 -4.21 1.88 25.35
C GLU A 291 -5.39 2.81 25.66
N ARG A 292 -5.77 2.93 26.93
CA ARG A 292 -6.97 3.67 27.35
C ARG A 292 -6.86 5.16 26.99
N THR A 293 -5.69 5.76 27.20
CA THR A 293 -5.44 7.15 26.85
C THR A 293 -5.50 7.34 25.35
N LEU A 294 -4.85 6.46 24.59
CA LEU A 294 -4.83 6.51 23.13
C LEU A 294 -6.26 6.45 22.54
N LEU A 295 -7.08 5.48 23.00
CA LEU A 295 -8.47 5.34 22.57
C LEU A 295 -9.34 6.54 22.99
N SER A 296 -9.08 7.14 24.14
CA SER A 296 -9.77 8.35 24.59
C SER A 296 -9.46 9.55 23.68
N MET A 297 -8.20 9.71 23.25
CA MET A 297 -7.81 10.73 22.27
C MET A 297 -8.50 10.49 20.93
N GLY A 298 -8.54 9.23 20.46
CA GLY A 298 -9.29 8.84 19.26
C GLY A 298 -10.79 9.16 19.35
N PHE A 299 -11.42 8.87 20.49
CA PHE A 299 -12.82 9.20 20.76
C PHE A 299 -13.07 10.72 20.69
N ILE A 300 -12.20 11.53 21.29
CA ILE A 300 -12.33 13.00 21.25
C ILE A 300 -12.29 13.51 19.80
N VAL A 301 -11.34 13.03 18.99
CA VAL A 301 -11.22 13.42 17.58
C VAL A 301 -12.43 12.95 16.77
N PHE A 302 -12.91 11.72 17.00
CA PHE A 302 -14.13 11.20 16.40
C PHE A 302 -15.36 12.05 16.75
N ALA A 303 -15.54 12.38 18.03
CA ALA A 303 -16.67 13.17 18.52
C ALA A 303 -16.67 14.58 17.92
N VAL A 304 -15.50 15.25 17.89
CA VAL A 304 -15.37 16.58 17.27
C VAL A 304 -15.63 16.52 15.76
N THR A 305 -15.10 15.52 15.08
CA THR A 305 -15.32 15.32 13.63
C THR A 305 -16.81 15.10 13.33
N THR A 306 -17.48 14.25 14.10
CA THR A 306 -18.91 13.94 13.96
C THR A 306 -19.78 15.15 14.30
N ALA A 307 -19.46 15.89 15.37
CA ALA A 307 -20.16 17.13 15.72
C ALA A 307 -20.00 18.18 14.62
N PHE A 308 -18.82 18.33 14.04
CA PHE A 308 -18.57 19.24 12.93
C PHE A 308 -19.31 18.81 11.66
N ALA A 309 -19.34 17.50 11.37
CA ALA A 309 -20.13 16.93 10.28
C ALA A 309 -21.63 17.24 10.45
N ALA A 310 -22.18 17.01 11.63
CA ALA A 310 -23.58 17.32 11.94
C ALA A 310 -23.88 18.82 11.83
N TYR A 311 -23.02 19.66 12.40
CA TYR A 311 -23.15 21.12 12.31
C TYR A 311 -23.14 21.61 10.87
N GLY A 312 -22.19 21.16 10.06
CA GLY A 312 -22.10 21.53 8.64
C GLY A 312 -23.32 21.05 7.84
N THR A 313 -23.88 19.87 8.18
CA THR A 313 -25.10 19.35 7.55
C THR A 313 -26.30 20.25 7.86
N VAL A 314 -26.48 20.63 9.13
CA VAL A 314 -27.54 21.56 9.54
C VAL A 314 -27.39 22.90 8.82
N LEU A 315 -26.18 23.47 8.77
CA LEU A 315 -25.93 24.72 8.05
C LEU A 315 -26.23 24.60 6.55
N ALA A 316 -25.85 23.48 5.94
CA ALA A 316 -26.08 23.21 4.54
C ALA A 316 -27.58 23.15 4.20
N PHE A 317 -28.39 22.47 5.02
CA PHE A 317 -29.84 22.43 4.86
C PHE A 317 -30.48 23.79 5.16
N ALA A 318 -30.05 24.48 6.22
CA ALA A 318 -30.54 25.82 6.55
C ALA A 318 -30.28 26.82 5.42
N ALA A 319 -29.16 26.69 4.69
CA ALA A 319 -28.83 27.53 3.54
C ALA A 319 -29.75 27.31 2.33
N ARG A 320 -30.48 26.19 2.28
CA ARG A 320 -31.48 25.89 1.23
C ARG A 320 -32.86 26.42 1.54
N LEU A 321 -33.18 26.58 2.82
CA LEU A 321 -34.49 27.09 3.22
C LEU A 321 -34.56 28.59 2.91
N PRO A 322 -35.61 29.06 2.21
CA PRO A 322 -35.82 30.48 2.02
C PRO A 322 -36.08 31.12 3.38
N LEU A 323 -35.10 31.85 3.91
CA LEU A 323 -35.36 32.73 5.04
C LEU A 323 -36.29 33.85 4.55
N GLY A 324 -37.38 34.10 5.27
CA GLY A 324 -38.45 35.05 4.90
C GLY A 324 -38.02 36.49 4.59
N ASN A 325 -36.73 36.81 4.69
CA ASN A 325 -36.16 38.14 4.44
C ASN A 325 -35.19 38.18 3.24
N GLY A 326 -35.16 37.15 2.39
CA GLY A 326 -34.29 37.11 1.21
C GLY A 326 -32.78 36.96 1.50
N ARG A 327 -32.38 36.86 2.78
CA ARG A 327 -31.00 36.55 3.17
C ARG A 327 -30.72 35.06 2.93
N GLN A 328 -29.75 34.76 2.08
CA GLN A 328 -29.19 33.40 1.97
C GLN A 328 -28.01 33.25 2.94
N TRP A 329 -27.98 32.15 3.70
CA TRP A 329 -26.79 31.79 4.47
C TRP A 329 -25.63 31.53 3.51
N ASN A 330 -24.53 32.27 3.68
CA ASN A 330 -23.35 32.12 2.84
C ASN A 330 -22.29 31.27 3.57
N VAL A 331 -22.38 29.96 3.42
CA VAL A 331 -21.33 29.04 3.90
C VAL A 331 -20.11 29.17 2.99
N SER A 332 -18.94 29.43 3.56
CA SER A 332 -17.72 29.53 2.76
C SER A 332 -17.34 28.19 2.11
N ASP A 333 -16.57 28.23 1.01
CA ASP A 333 -16.19 27.00 0.29
C ASP A 333 -15.33 26.08 1.18
N GLU A 334 -14.47 26.66 2.03
CA GLU A 334 -13.59 25.97 2.96
C GLU A 334 -14.36 25.26 4.07
N VAL A 335 -15.39 25.91 4.64
CA VAL A 335 -16.28 25.28 5.62
C VAL A 335 -17.09 24.16 4.98
N ALA A 336 -17.60 24.37 3.76
CA ALA A 336 -18.32 23.34 3.00
C ALA A 336 -17.41 22.13 2.72
N MET A 337 -16.16 22.37 2.32
CA MET A 337 -15.19 21.30 2.09
C MET A 337 -14.87 20.53 3.38
N ALA A 338 -14.53 21.25 4.46
CA ALA A 338 -14.22 20.62 5.74
C ALA A 338 -15.40 19.79 6.26
N TRP A 339 -16.63 20.27 6.06
CA TRP A 339 -17.84 19.56 6.44
C TRP A 339 -17.98 18.23 5.68
N VAL A 340 -17.85 18.26 4.35
CA VAL A 340 -17.96 17.03 3.54
C VAL A 340 -16.83 16.05 3.86
N ILE A 341 -15.61 16.54 4.07
CA ILE A 341 -14.51 15.70 4.55
C ILE A 341 -14.88 15.06 5.89
N ALA A 342 -15.42 15.82 6.85
CA ALA A 342 -15.82 15.28 8.16
C ALA A 342 -16.85 14.15 8.04
N VAL A 343 -17.84 14.28 7.14
CA VAL A 343 -18.81 13.22 6.84
C VAL A 343 -18.10 11.97 6.30
N ILE A 344 -17.23 12.12 5.29
CA ILE A 344 -16.48 11.00 4.72
C ILE A 344 -15.62 10.30 5.77
N LEU A 345 -14.95 11.06 6.64
CA LEU A 345 -14.05 10.50 7.65
C LEU A 345 -14.82 9.73 8.73
N ALA A 346 -15.97 10.23 9.17
CA ALA A 346 -16.82 9.50 10.10
C ALA A 346 -17.30 8.17 9.50
N LEU A 347 -17.74 8.19 8.24
CA LEU A 347 -18.15 6.97 7.52
C LEU A 347 -16.98 6.03 7.24
N SER A 348 -15.79 6.57 6.95
CA SER A 348 -14.58 5.76 6.73
C SER A 348 -14.14 5.05 8.02
N GLY A 349 -14.21 5.71 9.18
CA GLY A 349 -13.91 5.09 10.46
C GLY A 349 -14.91 3.98 10.79
N ALA A 350 -16.20 4.20 10.53
CA ALA A 350 -17.24 3.20 10.66
C ALA A 350 -17.01 1.98 9.74
N ALA A 351 -16.67 2.22 8.47
CA ALA A 351 -16.38 1.17 7.51
C ALA A 351 -15.15 0.34 7.91
N ALA A 352 -14.07 0.98 8.38
CA ALA A 352 -12.87 0.30 8.86
C ALA A 352 -13.15 -0.57 10.09
N ALA A 353 -13.96 -0.07 11.04
CA ALA A 353 -14.37 -0.83 12.21
C ALA A 353 -15.20 -2.06 11.82
N ALA A 354 -16.19 -1.88 10.95
CA ALA A 354 -17.02 -2.97 10.42
C ALA A 354 -16.16 -4.05 9.75
N PHE A 355 -15.25 -3.64 8.86
CA PHE A 355 -14.35 -4.54 8.14
C PHE A 355 -13.54 -5.44 9.09
N TRP A 356 -12.91 -4.85 10.11
CA TRP A 356 -12.08 -5.63 11.03
C TRP A 356 -12.86 -6.52 11.98
N ILE A 357 -14.09 -6.14 12.36
CA ILE A 357 -14.95 -7.04 13.14
C ILE A 357 -15.33 -8.26 12.32
N VAL A 358 -15.70 -8.08 11.05
CA VAL A 358 -16.00 -9.21 10.15
C VAL A 358 -14.77 -10.11 9.99
N ARG A 359 -13.59 -9.50 9.79
CA ARG A 359 -12.35 -10.24 9.54
C ARG A 359 -11.82 -10.99 10.76
N VAL A 360 -11.92 -10.41 11.95
CA VAL A 360 -11.49 -11.05 13.21
C VAL A 360 -12.53 -12.07 13.69
N GLY A 361 -13.76 -11.98 13.20
CA GLY A 361 -14.86 -12.88 13.53
C GLY A 361 -15.60 -12.47 14.80
N ALA A 362 -16.87 -12.84 14.89
CA ALA A 362 -17.76 -12.43 15.99
C ALA A 362 -17.24 -12.82 17.38
N GLY A 363 -16.57 -13.99 17.51
CA GLY A 363 -16.00 -14.44 18.78
C GLY A 363 -14.84 -13.57 19.31
N ASN A 364 -14.15 -12.86 18.42
CA ASN A 364 -12.97 -12.06 18.75
C ASN A 364 -13.18 -10.57 18.44
N ALA A 365 -14.42 -10.11 18.21
CA ALA A 365 -14.71 -8.73 17.80
C ALA A 365 -14.11 -7.67 18.73
N GLY A 366 -13.96 -7.99 20.02
CA GLY A 366 -13.28 -7.14 21.01
C GLY A 366 -11.82 -6.83 20.69
N GLU A 367 -11.16 -7.58 19.80
CA GLU A 367 -9.78 -7.38 19.36
C GLU A 367 -9.67 -6.57 18.06
N ALA A 368 -10.78 -6.33 17.35
CA ALA A 368 -10.78 -5.63 16.06
C ALA A 368 -10.09 -4.25 16.11
N TYR A 369 -10.20 -3.54 17.24
CA TYR A 369 -9.53 -2.25 17.44
C TYR A 369 -8.00 -2.33 17.39
N ARG A 370 -7.39 -3.46 17.81
CA ARG A 370 -5.94 -3.67 17.73
C ARG A 370 -5.52 -3.81 16.28
N SER A 371 -6.29 -4.55 15.49
CA SER A 371 -6.05 -4.69 14.05
C SER A 371 -6.22 -3.35 13.32
N VAL A 372 -7.20 -2.52 13.72
CA VAL A 372 -7.33 -1.15 13.22
C VAL A 372 -6.11 -0.31 13.56
N LEU A 373 -5.60 -0.38 14.80
CA LEU A 373 -4.42 0.39 15.22
C LEU A 373 -3.12 -0.10 14.58
N ALA A 374 -2.99 -1.40 14.36
CA ALA A 374 -1.86 -2.01 13.67
C ALA A 374 -1.85 -1.69 12.16
N SER A 375 -3.02 -1.42 11.58
CA SER A 375 -3.17 -1.11 10.15
C SER A 375 -2.85 0.37 9.89
N ALA A 376 -1.60 0.65 9.53
CA ALA A 376 -1.12 2.02 9.36
C ALA A 376 -1.83 2.77 8.22
N ARG A 377 -2.31 2.07 7.18
CA ARG A 377 -3.10 2.64 6.06
C ARG A 377 -4.32 3.49 6.45
N TYR A 378 -4.87 3.34 7.66
CA TYR A 378 -5.96 4.21 8.13
C TYR A 378 -5.46 5.58 8.60
N GLY A 379 -4.18 5.70 8.95
CA GLY A 379 -3.54 6.96 9.34
C GLY A 379 -3.66 8.04 8.26
N ALA A 380 -3.56 7.68 6.98
CA ALA A 380 -3.67 8.61 5.85
C ALA A 380 -4.96 9.43 5.86
N TYR A 381 -6.11 8.80 6.10
CA TYR A 381 -7.40 9.49 6.17
C TYR A 381 -7.66 10.05 7.57
N ALA A 382 -7.34 9.32 8.63
CA ALA A 382 -7.52 9.78 10.00
C ALA A 382 -6.73 11.08 10.29
N SER A 383 -5.58 11.31 9.65
CA SER A 383 -4.81 12.56 9.76
C SER A 383 -5.59 13.81 9.32
N LEU A 384 -6.55 13.68 8.40
CA LEU A 384 -7.43 14.75 7.98
C LEU A 384 -8.44 15.11 9.10
N ALA A 385 -8.83 14.14 9.92
CA ALA A 385 -9.69 14.39 11.09
C ALA A 385 -8.97 15.23 12.14
N TRP A 386 -7.67 14.95 12.36
CA TRP A 386 -6.82 15.77 13.22
C TRP A 386 -6.64 17.19 12.69
N SER A 387 -6.61 17.38 11.37
CA SER A 387 -6.60 18.72 10.76
C SER A 387 -7.91 19.47 11.03
N ILE A 388 -9.06 18.80 10.96
CA ILE A 388 -10.37 19.36 11.32
C ILE A 388 -10.43 19.70 12.81
N PHE A 389 -10.01 18.78 13.68
CA PHE A 389 -9.94 18.98 15.13
C PHE A 389 -9.10 20.22 15.47
N MET A 390 -7.90 20.33 14.89
CA MET A 390 -7.04 21.50 15.07
C MET A 390 -7.73 22.79 14.60
N GLY A 391 -8.36 22.78 13.42
CA GLY A 391 -9.10 23.93 12.90
C GLY A 391 -10.22 24.38 13.85
N VAL A 392 -11.05 23.45 14.30
CA VAL A 392 -12.14 23.70 15.25
C VAL A 392 -11.61 24.26 16.58
N ALA A 393 -10.53 23.68 17.12
CA ALA A 393 -9.91 24.13 18.36
C ALA A 393 -9.36 25.57 18.23
N VAL A 394 -8.61 25.86 17.17
CA VAL A 394 -8.04 27.20 16.92
C VAL A 394 -9.15 28.25 16.78
N LEU A 395 -10.21 27.93 16.04
CA LEU A 395 -11.33 28.84 15.82
C LEU A 395 -12.19 29.03 17.07
N GLY A 396 -12.41 27.97 17.85
CA GLY A 396 -13.09 28.07 19.14
C GLY A 396 -12.36 29.01 20.10
N LEU A 397 -11.03 28.94 20.13
CA LEU A 397 -10.18 29.81 20.94
C LEU A 397 -10.10 31.24 20.41
N ALA A 398 -10.35 31.49 19.12
CA ALA A 398 -10.24 32.82 18.50
C ALA A 398 -11.19 33.86 19.10
N ARG A 399 -12.26 33.40 19.76
CA ARG A 399 -13.22 34.24 20.48
C ARG A 399 -12.62 34.92 21.72
N PHE A 400 -11.50 34.40 22.23
CA PHE A 400 -10.85 34.89 23.44
C PHE A 400 -9.52 35.56 23.08
N ARG A 401 -9.41 36.89 23.21
CA ARG A 401 -8.16 37.62 22.87
C ARG A 401 -6.94 37.11 23.65
N ALA A 402 -7.12 36.66 24.89
CA ALA A 402 -6.06 36.09 25.72
C ALA A 402 -5.60 34.69 25.25
N ALA A 403 -6.34 34.02 24.36
CA ALA A 403 -6.07 32.65 23.95
C ALA A 403 -5.11 32.51 22.76
N ARG A 404 -4.45 33.59 22.30
CA ARG A 404 -3.49 33.51 21.17
C ARG A 404 -2.36 32.50 21.44
N HIS A 405 -1.85 32.47 22.67
CA HIS A 405 -0.83 31.50 23.08
C HIS A 405 -1.37 30.07 23.09
N ALA A 406 -2.63 29.87 23.51
CA ALA A 406 -3.28 28.57 23.47
C ALA A 406 -3.50 28.08 22.02
N GLN A 407 -3.91 28.96 21.11
CA GLN A 407 -4.02 28.63 19.68
C GLN A 407 -2.68 28.16 19.10
N LEU A 408 -1.61 28.91 19.38
CA LEU A 408 -0.27 28.53 18.96
C LEU A 408 0.15 27.19 19.56
N GLY A 409 -0.07 27.01 20.87
CA GLY A 409 0.22 25.76 21.59
C GLY A 409 -0.46 24.55 20.96
N VAL A 410 -1.74 24.68 20.57
CA VAL A 410 -2.47 23.60 19.87
C VAL A 410 -1.80 23.27 18.54
N THR A 411 -1.50 24.26 17.70
CA THR A 411 -0.87 24.00 16.38
C THR A 411 0.54 23.41 16.51
N LEU A 412 1.32 23.85 17.51
CA LEU A 412 2.66 23.33 17.77
C LEU A 412 2.61 21.89 18.28
N LEU A 413 1.70 21.58 19.21
CA LEU A 413 1.54 20.23 19.75
C LEU A 413 1.14 19.23 18.66
N VAL A 414 0.20 19.62 17.78
CA VAL A 414 -0.19 18.80 16.63
C VAL A 414 0.98 18.63 15.65
N THR A 415 1.75 19.69 15.39
CA THR A 415 2.94 19.61 14.52
C THR A 415 3.98 18.65 15.10
N LEU A 416 4.30 18.76 16.39
CA LEU A 416 5.26 17.89 17.07
C LEU A 416 4.80 16.43 17.01
N ALA A 417 3.52 16.17 17.28
CA ALA A 417 2.95 14.83 17.16
C ALA A 417 3.00 14.30 15.71
N ALA A 418 2.83 15.15 14.70
CA ALA A 418 2.90 14.72 13.30
C ALA A 418 4.35 14.48 12.81
N VAL A 419 5.33 15.20 13.36
CA VAL A 419 6.75 15.07 12.96
C VAL A 419 7.50 13.99 13.75
N TRP A 420 7.04 13.66 14.96
CA TRP A 420 7.69 12.68 15.83
C TRP A 420 8.00 11.32 15.17
N PRO A 421 7.11 10.71 14.37
CA PRO A 421 7.41 9.45 13.70
C PRO A 421 8.60 9.53 12.76
N ALA A 422 8.76 10.65 12.05
CA ALA A 422 9.92 10.88 11.19
C ALA A 422 11.22 10.91 12.00
N ALA A 423 11.19 11.62 13.13
CA ALA A 423 12.34 11.76 14.02
C ALA A 423 12.72 10.45 14.73
N THR A 424 11.79 9.50 14.83
CA THR A 424 11.97 8.24 15.55
C THR A 424 11.89 6.99 14.68
N LEU A 425 11.74 7.14 13.36
CA LEU A 425 11.50 6.03 12.43
C LEU A 425 12.57 4.93 12.55
N ALA A 426 13.84 5.31 12.66
CA ALA A 426 14.96 4.38 12.81
C ALA A 426 14.86 3.46 14.04
N ARG A 427 14.16 3.90 15.10
CA ARG A 427 14.02 3.14 16.36
C ARG A 427 12.91 2.09 16.32
N PHE A 428 11.85 2.32 15.55
CA PHE A 428 10.65 1.49 15.60
C PHE A 428 10.38 0.71 14.30
N TYR A 429 11.02 1.08 13.20
CA TYR A 429 10.81 0.40 11.92
C TYR A 429 11.69 -0.85 11.81
N THR A 430 11.12 -2.03 12.09
CA THR A 430 11.79 -3.34 11.95
C THR A 430 11.24 -4.21 10.83
N PHE A 431 10.36 -3.63 10.02
CA PHE A 431 9.61 -4.37 9.03
C PHE A 431 10.49 -4.87 7.87
N ASP A 432 11.54 -4.12 7.53
CA ASP A 432 12.49 -4.47 6.47
C ASP A 432 13.21 -5.79 6.77
N ASP A 433 13.61 -6.03 8.04
CA ASP A 433 14.29 -7.25 8.46
C ASP A 433 13.43 -8.49 8.09
N HIS A 434 12.16 -8.50 8.51
CA HIS A 434 11.26 -9.63 8.26
C HIS A 434 10.93 -9.81 6.77
N LEU A 435 10.70 -8.72 6.04
CA LEU A 435 10.38 -8.79 4.61
C LEU A 435 11.57 -9.30 3.79
N ASN A 436 12.78 -8.83 4.09
CA ASN A 436 14.00 -9.33 3.45
C ASN A 436 14.24 -10.80 3.77
N ILE A 437 13.95 -11.25 5.00
CA ILE A 437 14.13 -12.66 5.39
C ILE A 437 13.14 -13.53 4.61
N ALA A 438 11.88 -13.12 4.49
CA ALA A 438 10.91 -13.82 3.67
C ALA A 438 11.34 -13.85 2.19
N ALA A 439 11.89 -12.76 1.64
CA ALA A 439 12.42 -12.75 0.27
C ALA A 439 13.64 -13.66 0.09
N ALA A 440 14.52 -13.79 1.10
CA ALA A 440 15.60 -14.77 1.11
C ALA A 440 15.04 -16.20 1.05
N ALA A 441 14.02 -16.49 1.86
CA ALA A 441 13.34 -17.79 1.86
C ALA A 441 12.69 -18.07 0.49
N LEU A 442 11.92 -17.13 -0.07
CA LEU A 442 11.30 -17.30 -1.39
C LEU A 442 12.36 -17.53 -2.49
N SER A 443 13.52 -16.87 -2.39
CA SER A 443 14.63 -17.05 -3.33
C SER A 443 15.29 -18.44 -3.23
N MET A 444 15.17 -19.09 -2.07
CA MET A 444 15.53 -20.50 -1.86
C MET A 444 14.41 -21.48 -2.22
N GLY A 445 13.29 -20.99 -2.77
CA GLY A 445 12.14 -21.80 -3.12
C GLY A 445 11.32 -22.23 -1.91
N PHE A 446 11.38 -21.54 -0.77
CA PHE A 446 10.41 -21.81 0.28
C PHE A 446 9.01 -21.45 -0.18
N SER A 447 8.02 -22.23 0.25
CA SER A 447 6.64 -21.79 0.14
C SER A 447 6.44 -20.53 0.99
N PRO A 448 5.67 -19.54 0.52
CA PRO A 448 5.25 -18.41 1.35
C PRO A 448 4.50 -18.83 2.61
N THR A 449 3.96 -20.06 2.63
CA THR A 449 3.28 -20.66 3.78
C THR A 449 4.22 -21.18 4.87
N HIS A 450 5.54 -21.09 4.67
CA HIS A 450 6.52 -21.44 5.70
C HIS A 450 6.35 -20.54 6.94
N PRO A 451 6.66 -21.00 8.18
CA PRO A 451 6.48 -20.20 9.40
C PRO A 451 7.11 -18.80 9.38
N GLU A 452 8.20 -18.59 8.65
CA GLU A 452 8.76 -17.25 8.49
C GLU A 452 7.92 -16.34 7.60
N GLY A 453 7.19 -16.91 6.65
CA GLY A 453 6.14 -16.22 5.93
C GLY A 453 5.01 -15.78 6.86
N GLU A 454 4.63 -16.55 7.89
CA GLU A 454 3.60 -16.13 8.87
C GLU A 454 4.00 -14.88 9.66
N ALA A 455 5.29 -14.68 9.94
CA ALA A 455 5.78 -13.49 10.63
C ALA A 455 5.57 -12.21 9.80
N VAL A 456 5.61 -12.33 8.47
CA VAL A 456 5.29 -11.23 7.54
C VAL A 456 3.80 -11.19 7.20
N TRP A 457 3.15 -12.35 7.21
CA TRP A 457 1.80 -12.61 6.73
C TRP A 457 1.00 -13.48 7.70
N PRO A 458 0.45 -12.91 8.78
CA PRO A 458 -0.39 -13.66 9.70
C PRO A 458 -1.59 -14.29 8.96
N GLY A 459 -1.74 -15.62 9.06
CA GLY A 459 -2.81 -16.37 8.38
C GLY A 459 -2.53 -16.72 6.91
N VAL A 460 -1.29 -16.58 6.43
CA VAL A 460 -0.89 -16.89 5.04
C VAL A 460 -1.27 -18.29 4.58
N LYS A 461 -1.31 -19.27 5.50
CA LYS A 461 -1.66 -20.66 5.21
C LYS A 461 -3.14 -20.84 4.84
N ASP A 462 -3.99 -19.95 5.33
CA ASP A 462 -5.44 -20.04 5.20
C ASP A 462 -5.99 -19.18 4.04
N ASP A 463 -5.16 -18.32 3.44
CA ASP A 463 -5.55 -17.43 2.35
C ASP A 463 -5.02 -17.95 1.01
N TRP A 464 -5.96 -18.39 0.17
CA TRP A 464 -5.76 -19.02 -1.14
C TRP A 464 -4.76 -18.27 -2.03
N TYR A 465 -4.75 -16.93 -1.96
CA TYR A 465 -3.88 -16.13 -2.81
C TYR A 465 -2.40 -16.43 -2.52
N TRP A 466 -2.05 -16.60 -1.25
CA TRP A 466 -0.67 -16.83 -0.85
C TRP A 466 -0.20 -18.26 -1.08
N VAL A 467 -1.13 -19.21 -1.00
CA VAL A 467 -0.83 -20.63 -1.24
C VAL A 467 -0.57 -20.86 -2.73
N ASP A 468 -1.43 -20.33 -3.61
CA ASP A 468 -1.42 -20.69 -5.02
C ASP A 468 -0.75 -19.64 -5.92
N ALA A 469 -1.06 -18.35 -5.74
CA ALA A 469 -0.69 -17.32 -6.70
C ALA A 469 0.68 -16.68 -6.40
N LEU A 470 1.07 -16.56 -5.13
CA LEU A 470 2.35 -15.96 -4.77
C LEU A 470 3.56 -16.74 -5.33
N PRO A 471 3.64 -18.09 -5.24
CA PRO A 471 4.74 -18.84 -5.84
C PRO A 471 4.89 -18.58 -7.34
N MET A 472 3.77 -18.52 -8.08
CA MET A 472 3.77 -18.17 -9.51
C MET A 472 4.30 -16.77 -9.76
N THR A 473 3.81 -15.79 -8.98
CA THR A 473 4.19 -14.39 -9.12
C THR A 473 5.68 -14.19 -8.83
N ALA A 474 6.20 -14.84 -7.80
CA ALA A 474 7.62 -14.81 -7.46
C ALA A 474 8.48 -15.42 -8.57
N ALA A 475 8.08 -16.57 -9.09
CA ALA A 475 8.78 -17.22 -10.20
C ALA A 475 8.80 -16.35 -11.46
N PHE A 476 7.65 -15.77 -11.82
CA PHE A 476 7.51 -14.86 -12.95
C PHE A 476 8.47 -13.67 -12.85
N LEU A 477 8.46 -12.96 -11.72
CA LEU A 477 9.35 -11.82 -11.51
C LEU A 477 10.82 -12.23 -11.47
N ARG A 478 11.13 -13.43 -10.98
CA ARG A 478 12.50 -13.97 -10.96
C ARG A 478 13.02 -14.25 -12.37
N ILE A 479 12.24 -14.90 -13.22
CA ILE A 479 12.61 -15.17 -14.63
C ILE A 479 12.88 -13.87 -15.38
N ASP A 480 12.02 -12.87 -15.17
CA ASP A 480 12.15 -11.59 -15.85
C ASP A 480 13.25 -10.70 -15.25
N HIS A 481 13.93 -11.14 -14.20
CA HIS A 481 14.86 -10.34 -13.39
C HIS A 481 14.25 -8.98 -13.00
N LYS A 482 13.04 -9.02 -12.42
CA LYS A 482 12.28 -7.85 -11.99
C LYS A 482 12.05 -7.83 -10.49
N GLY A 483 11.71 -6.66 -9.97
CA GLY A 483 11.44 -6.43 -8.56
C GLY A 483 12.61 -6.84 -7.66
N PRO A 484 12.39 -7.60 -6.58
CA PRO A 484 13.42 -8.09 -5.66
C PRO A 484 14.61 -8.78 -6.33
N TRP A 485 14.34 -9.48 -7.43
CA TRP A 485 15.32 -10.33 -8.11
C TRP A 485 16.07 -9.60 -9.22
N SER A 486 15.77 -8.32 -9.46
CA SER A 486 16.44 -7.52 -10.50
C SER A 486 17.96 -7.42 -10.34
N HIS A 487 18.45 -7.66 -9.12
CA HIS A 487 19.87 -7.66 -8.81
C HIS A 487 20.36 -8.98 -8.20
N LEU A 488 19.46 -9.90 -7.84
CA LEU A 488 19.86 -11.16 -7.23
C LEU A 488 20.27 -12.17 -8.30
N PRO A 489 21.46 -12.77 -8.18
CA PRO A 489 21.85 -13.87 -9.05
C PRO A 489 21.00 -15.10 -8.77
N ALA A 490 20.87 -15.99 -9.77
CA ALA A 490 20.26 -17.30 -9.59
C ALA A 490 21.10 -18.18 -8.64
N LEU A 491 20.46 -19.16 -8.03
CA LEU A 491 21.15 -20.19 -7.25
C LEU A 491 22.14 -20.94 -8.16
N HIS A 492 23.30 -21.29 -7.63
CA HIS A 492 24.46 -21.85 -8.35
C HIS A 492 25.09 -20.96 -9.42
N ALA A 493 24.61 -19.73 -9.61
CA ALA A 493 25.31 -18.79 -10.47
C ALA A 493 26.73 -18.58 -9.94
N THR A 494 27.69 -18.48 -10.84
CA THR A 494 29.09 -18.23 -10.51
C THR A 494 29.50 -16.88 -11.04
N ASN A 495 30.33 -16.16 -10.29
CA ASN A 495 30.91 -14.91 -10.77
C ASN A 495 32.37 -15.16 -11.18
N GLY A 496 32.66 -14.97 -12.46
CA GLY A 496 34.01 -15.11 -13.01
C GLY A 496 34.95 -13.94 -12.72
N GLY A 497 34.44 -12.85 -12.13
CA GLY A 497 35.21 -11.67 -11.75
C GLY A 497 35.60 -11.64 -10.26
N THR A 498 36.36 -10.61 -9.88
CA THR A 498 36.63 -10.31 -8.47
C THR A 498 35.40 -9.69 -7.82
N VAL A 499 34.77 -10.44 -6.92
CA VAL A 499 33.62 -9.95 -6.16
C VAL A 499 34.06 -9.57 -4.76
N GLU A 500 33.57 -8.44 -4.25
CA GLU A 500 33.75 -8.09 -2.83
C GLU A 500 33.04 -9.14 -1.96
N ARG A 501 33.80 -9.75 -1.06
CA ARG A 501 33.32 -10.82 -0.16
C ARG A 501 33.53 -10.42 1.28
N TRP A 502 32.49 -10.58 2.08
CA TRP A 502 32.55 -10.42 3.52
C TRP A 502 32.40 -11.78 4.19
N PRO A 503 33.39 -12.22 4.98
CA PRO A 503 33.34 -13.51 5.65
C PRO A 503 32.22 -13.53 6.69
N VAL A 504 31.41 -14.60 6.67
CA VAL A 504 30.39 -14.83 7.69
C VAL A 504 31.05 -15.45 8.92
N ALA A 505 31.22 -14.65 9.97
CA ALA A 505 31.75 -15.13 11.24
C ALA A 505 30.65 -15.79 12.09
N ALA A 506 31.06 -16.75 12.92
CA ALA A 506 30.19 -17.47 13.85
C ALA A 506 28.93 -18.09 13.19
N ALA A 507 29.06 -18.58 11.96
CA ALA A 507 27.96 -19.17 11.22
C ALA A 507 27.41 -20.43 11.91
N ALA A 508 26.16 -20.38 12.35
CA ALA A 508 25.36 -21.53 12.74
C ALA A 508 24.47 -21.95 11.56
N VAL A 509 24.68 -23.18 11.09
CA VAL A 509 23.93 -23.77 9.97
C VAL A 509 23.07 -24.90 10.52
N ARG A 510 21.75 -24.80 10.42
CA ARG A 510 20.81 -25.79 10.97
C ARG A 510 19.85 -26.26 9.89
N PRO A 511 19.65 -27.58 9.71
CA PRO A 511 18.66 -28.10 8.76
C PRO A 511 17.27 -27.52 9.04
N VAL A 512 16.58 -27.12 7.98
CA VAL A 512 15.15 -26.77 8.04
C VAL A 512 14.37 -27.98 7.55
N GLU A 513 13.38 -28.39 8.33
CA GLU A 513 12.45 -29.43 7.92
C GLU A 513 11.55 -28.84 6.83
N THR A 514 11.86 -29.15 5.58
CA THR A 514 11.07 -28.69 4.42
C THR A 514 10.64 -29.90 3.60
N ASP A 515 9.48 -29.79 2.96
CA ASP A 515 8.92 -30.80 2.07
C ASP A 515 9.67 -30.94 0.73
N ARG A 516 10.79 -30.21 0.54
CA ARG A 516 11.50 -30.10 -0.75
C ARG A 516 12.82 -30.89 -0.78
N ARG A 517 13.15 -31.37 -1.99
CA ARG A 517 14.33 -32.19 -2.35
C ARG A 517 15.69 -31.70 -1.84
N ARG A 518 15.89 -30.38 -1.75
CA ARG A 518 17.19 -29.82 -1.37
C ARG A 518 17.15 -29.53 0.12
N ALA A 519 17.91 -30.31 0.89
CA ALA A 519 18.14 -30.03 2.29
C ALA A 519 18.61 -28.58 2.40
N THR A 520 17.73 -27.72 2.90
CA THR A 520 17.97 -26.29 3.07
C THR A 520 18.21 -26.04 4.53
N CYS A 521 19.17 -25.19 4.83
CA CYS A 521 19.61 -24.92 6.18
C CYS A 521 19.38 -23.44 6.49
N HIS A 522 18.89 -23.17 7.69
CA HIS A 522 18.86 -21.85 8.27
C HIS A 522 20.31 -21.44 8.58
N LEU A 523 20.67 -20.24 8.16
CA LEU A 523 21.96 -19.61 8.41
C LEU A 523 21.76 -18.47 9.40
N GLU A 524 22.40 -18.57 10.56
CA GLU A 524 22.60 -17.43 11.47
C GLU A 524 24.07 -17.13 11.61
N GLY A 525 24.46 -15.87 11.67
CA GLY A 525 25.86 -15.50 11.87
C GLY A 525 26.03 -14.02 12.11
N ARG A 526 27.25 -13.54 11.94
CA ARG A 526 27.57 -12.12 11.99
C ARG A 526 28.62 -11.75 10.94
N LEU A 527 28.56 -10.54 10.40
CA LEU A 527 29.67 -9.99 9.61
C LEU A 527 30.66 -9.26 10.53
N GLU A 528 31.94 -9.50 10.30
CA GLU A 528 33.06 -8.78 10.92
C GLU A 528 33.68 -7.83 9.88
N GLY A 529 34.09 -6.63 10.31
CA GLY A 529 34.80 -5.68 9.45
C GLY A 529 33.95 -4.88 8.46
N VAL A 530 32.62 -4.99 8.52
CA VAL A 530 31.71 -4.10 7.77
C VAL A 530 31.38 -2.90 8.65
N ASP A 531 31.70 -1.69 8.18
CA ASP A 531 31.39 -0.45 8.90
C ASP A 531 29.90 -0.43 9.28
N PRO A 532 29.57 -0.44 10.59
CA PRO A 532 28.19 -0.39 11.06
C PRO A 532 27.42 0.82 10.52
N GLY A 533 28.12 1.92 10.21
CA GLY A 533 27.55 3.15 9.67
C GLY A 533 27.18 3.11 8.18
N GLY A 534 27.75 2.17 7.41
CA GLY A 534 27.63 2.17 5.95
C GLY A 534 26.26 1.72 5.41
N VAL A 535 25.49 0.95 6.17
CA VAL A 535 24.25 0.33 5.69
C VAL A 535 23.12 0.46 6.72
N PRO A 536 22.43 1.59 6.88
CA PRO A 536 21.48 1.83 7.98
C PRO A 536 20.27 0.87 8.05
N ARG A 537 20.17 -0.10 7.14
CA ARG A 537 19.04 -1.01 6.92
C ARG A 537 19.44 -2.47 6.88
N SER A 538 18.42 -3.32 6.90
CA SER A 538 18.60 -4.66 6.41
C SER A 538 18.85 -4.71 4.90
N VAL A 539 19.73 -5.62 4.49
CA VAL A 539 20.05 -5.83 3.08
C VAL A 539 20.00 -7.31 2.77
N LEU A 540 19.18 -7.69 1.80
CA LEU A 540 19.18 -9.01 1.20
C LEU A 540 20.38 -9.15 0.26
N ALA A 541 21.18 -10.19 0.47
CA ALA A 541 22.41 -10.43 -0.27
C ALA A 541 22.59 -11.93 -0.57
N PRO A 542 23.22 -12.27 -1.72
CA PRO A 542 23.62 -13.64 -2.00
C PRO A 542 24.70 -14.13 -1.03
N VAL A 543 24.58 -15.40 -0.65
CA VAL A 543 25.59 -16.14 0.10
C VAL A 543 26.34 -17.03 -0.88
N VAL A 544 27.66 -16.92 -0.88
CA VAL A 544 28.54 -17.69 -1.77
C VAL A 544 29.53 -18.56 -1.00
N ASN A 545 29.96 -19.64 -1.66
CA ASN A 545 31.08 -20.47 -1.19
C ASN A 545 32.44 -19.89 -1.64
N TYR A 546 33.54 -20.59 -1.31
CA TYR A 546 34.90 -20.21 -1.74
C TYR A 546 35.07 -20.06 -3.26
N GLY A 547 34.29 -20.81 -4.04
CA GLY A 547 34.30 -20.81 -5.51
C GLY A 547 33.45 -19.72 -6.16
N ASN A 548 32.94 -18.75 -5.38
CA ASN A 548 32.02 -17.69 -5.83
C ASN A 548 30.73 -18.23 -6.45
N GLU A 549 30.31 -19.41 -6.04
CA GLU A 549 29.00 -19.98 -6.41
C GLU A 549 27.96 -19.55 -5.39
N VAL A 550 26.81 -19.08 -5.87
CA VAL A 550 25.65 -18.73 -5.02
C VAL A 550 25.03 -20.00 -4.46
N ILE A 551 25.09 -20.16 -3.14
CA ILE A 551 24.55 -21.33 -2.44
C ILE A 551 23.38 -20.97 -1.53
N GLY A 552 23.02 -19.68 -1.47
CA GLY A 552 21.91 -19.19 -0.69
C GLY A 552 21.73 -17.69 -0.72
N TYR A 553 20.83 -17.21 0.14
CA TYR A 553 20.54 -15.79 0.32
C TYR A 553 20.37 -15.50 1.80
N ALA A 554 20.88 -14.36 2.25
CA ALA A 554 20.76 -13.95 3.63
C ALA A 554 20.62 -12.45 3.76
N VAL A 555 20.13 -12.05 4.93
CA VAL A 555 19.78 -10.69 5.28
C VAL A 555 20.72 -10.22 6.36
N LEU A 556 21.53 -9.24 6.00
CA LEU A 556 22.30 -8.49 6.99
C LEU A 556 21.32 -7.62 7.75
N THR A 557 20.91 -8.00 8.96
CA THR A 557 19.93 -7.22 9.73
C THR A 557 20.56 -5.94 10.27
N ARG A 558 19.73 -5.01 10.76
CA ARG A 558 20.24 -3.78 11.39
C ARG A 558 21.19 -4.11 12.55
N ALA A 559 22.23 -3.28 12.71
CA ALA A 559 23.19 -3.43 13.80
C ALA A 559 22.44 -3.35 15.14
N SER A 560 22.77 -4.24 16.07
CA SER A 560 22.28 -4.10 17.44
C SER A 560 22.93 -2.86 18.06
N ALA A 561 22.25 -2.21 19.00
CA ALA A 561 22.81 -1.05 19.70
C ALA A 561 24.07 -1.39 20.53
N GLU A 562 24.46 -2.66 20.63
CA GLU A 562 25.46 -3.20 21.56
C GLU A 562 26.74 -3.75 20.90
N GLY A 563 26.99 -3.56 19.59
CA GLY A 563 28.29 -3.98 19.03
C GLY A 563 28.63 -3.59 17.59
N ASP A 564 29.92 -3.70 17.27
CA ASP A 564 30.55 -3.48 15.94
C ASP A 564 30.23 -4.60 14.92
N HIS A 565 29.26 -5.46 15.21
CA HIS A 565 28.91 -6.59 14.36
C HIS A 565 27.46 -6.51 13.92
N ARG A 566 27.20 -7.00 12.71
CA ARG A 566 25.86 -7.05 12.14
C ARG A 566 25.35 -8.47 12.12
N PRO A 567 24.17 -8.76 12.71
CA PRO A 567 23.60 -10.08 12.63
C PRO A 567 23.24 -10.41 11.18
N LEU A 568 23.38 -11.69 10.85
CA LEU A 568 22.99 -12.26 9.58
C LEU A 568 21.95 -13.34 9.83
N LYS A 569 20.87 -13.34 9.05
CA LYS A 569 19.87 -14.41 9.02
C LYS A 569 19.50 -14.76 7.60
N GLY A 570 19.39 -16.04 7.26
CA GLY A 570 19.00 -16.44 5.92
C GLY A 570 19.01 -17.94 5.71
N TYR A 571 19.23 -18.33 4.47
CA TYR A 571 19.04 -19.70 4.01
C TYR A 571 20.10 -20.10 3.01
N VAL A 572 20.62 -21.31 3.15
CA VAL A 572 21.65 -21.90 2.28
C VAL A 572 21.36 -23.36 2.01
N LEU A 573 21.90 -23.90 0.93
CA LEU A 573 21.90 -25.34 0.68
C LEU A 573 22.78 -26.04 1.72
N CYS A 574 22.21 -27.02 2.46
CA CYS A 574 22.91 -27.68 3.56
C CYS A 574 24.18 -28.39 3.11
N ALA A 575 24.12 -29.11 1.99
CA ALA A 575 25.27 -29.85 1.47
C ALA A 575 26.43 -28.91 1.11
N ASP A 576 26.11 -27.76 0.50
CA ASP A 576 27.11 -26.77 0.13
C ASP A 576 27.69 -26.05 1.34
N ALA A 577 26.85 -25.68 2.30
CA ALA A 577 27.29 -25.07 3.55
C ALA A 577 28.16 -26.01 4.39
N GLN A 578 27.82 -27.31 4.44
CA GLN A 578 28.63 -28.33 5.10
C GLN A 578 30.00 -28.52 4.42
N ARG A 579 30.03 -28.53 3.09
CA ARG A 579 31.28 -28.61 2.31
C ARG A 579 32.17 -27.38 2.50
N ALA A 580 31.56 -26.19 2.52
CA ALA A 580 32.29 -24.93 2.72
C ALA A 580 32.83 -24.79 4.16
N GLY A 581 32.09 -25.32 5.14
CA GLY A 581 32.35 -25.12 6.57
C GLY A 581 32.08 -23.67 7.02
N PRO A 582 32.11 -23.39 8.33
CA PRO A 582 31.74 -22.08 8.88
C PRO A 582 32.60 -20.92 8.35
N ALA A 583 33.88 -21.18 8.05
CA ALA A 583 34.82 -20.18 7.52
C ALA A 583 34.71 -19.96 6.01
N GLY A 584 33.96 -20.82 5.30
CA GLY A 584 33.86 -20.81 3.84
C GLY A 584 32.62 -20.14 3.27
N LEU A 585 31.84 -19.50 4.13
CA LEU A 585 30.64 -18.77 3.74
C LEU A 585 30.96 -17.28 3.65
N TYR A 586 30.59 -16.69 2.53
CA TYR A 586 30.77 -15.27 2.28
C TYR A 586 29.46 -14.62 1.87
N LEU A 587 29.26 -13.38 2.31
CA LEU A 587 28.28 -12.50 1.71
C LEU A 587 28.93 -11.67 0.62
N THR A 588 28.16 -11.37 -0.41
CA THR A 588 28.59 -10.49 -1.50
C THR A 588 27.46 -9.53 -1.83
N GLN A 589 27.79 -8.35 -2.33
CA GLN A 589 26.79 -7.50 -2.97
C GLN A 589 26.32 -8.13 -4.28
N ALA A 590 25.06 -7.87 -4.61
CA ALA A 590 24.53 -8.09 -5.93
C ALA A 590 25.28 -7.22 -6.97
N GLN A 591 26.27 -7.79 -7.66
CA GLN A 591 26.99 -7.14 -8.77
C GLN A 591 26.62 -7.75 -10.12
N THR A 592 26.99 -7.08 -11.21
CA THR A 592 26.88 -7.61 -12.59
C THR A 592 27.96 -8.65 -12.88
N GLY A 593 27.72 -9.57 -13.82
CA GLY A 593 28.71 -10.54 -14.27
C GLY A 593 28.54 -11.96 -13.71
N TRP A 594 27.40 -12.24 -13.08
CA TRP A 594 27.02 -13.61 -12.77
C TRP A 594 26.73 -14.38 -14.06
N VAL A 595 27.38 -15.52 -14.21
CA VAL A 595 27.04 -16.53 -15.19
C VAL A 595 26.11 -17.48 -14.46
N ALA A 596 24.86 -17.59 -14.93
CA ALA A 596 23.96 -18.62 -14.44
C ALA A 596 24.69 -19.96 -14.51
N ALA A 597 24.53 -20.82 -13.50
CA ALA A 597 24.85 -22.23 -13.69
C ALA A 597 24.20 -22.63 -15.02
N ALA A 598 24.94 -23.31 -15.91
CA ALA A 598 24.40 -23.77 -17.17
C ALA A 598 23.02 -24.35 -16.86
N GLU A 599 21.94 -23.68 -17.34
CA GLU A 599 20.58 -24.16 -17.12
C GLU A 599 20.64 -25.59 -17.63
N GLY A 600 20.59 -26.56 -16.71
CA GLY A 600 20.55 -27.94 -17.11
C GLY A 600 19.39 -28.03 -18.08
N ASP A 601 19.59 -28.64 -19.23
CA ASP A 601 18.52 -29.00 -20.17
C ASP A 601 17.60 -30.10 -19.56
N GLU A 602 17.53 -30.14 -18.22
CA GLU A 602 16.78 -30.96 -17.27
C GLU A 602 15.29 -30.57 -17.32
N GLY A 603 14.73 -30.53 -18.52
CA GLY A 603 13.31 -30.65 -18.72
C GLY A 603 12.96 -32.07 -19.14
N ILE A 604 11.89 -32.62 -18.57
CA ILE A 604 11.36 -33.91 -19.00
C ILE A 604 10.22 -33.63 -19.98
N ALA A 605 10.29 -34.21 -21.17
CA ALA A 605 9.19 -34.14 -22.13
C ALA A 605 8.01 -35.00 -21.63
N PRO A 606 6.76 -34.54 -21.79
CA PRO A 606 5.59 -35.39 -21.61
C PRO A 606 5.72 -36.65 -22.47
N PHE A 607 5.05 -37.72 -22.06
CA PHE A 607 5.11 -38.97 -22.79
C PHE A 607 4.44 -38.84 -24.17
N ASP A 608 4.98 -39.48 -25.22
CA ASP A 608 4.38 -39.45 -26.57
C ASP A 608 3.14 -40.35 -26.65
N LEU A 609 2.01 -39.86 -26.15
CA LEU A 609 0.72 -40.53 -26.23
C LEU A 609 -0.38 -39.56 -26.64
N THR A 610 -1.13 -39.93 -27.68
CA THR A 610 -2.37 -39.25 -28.06
C THR A 610 -3.50 -40.27 -28.14
N ASP A 611 -4.52 -40.10 -27.29
CA ASP A 611 -5.70 -40.96 -27.23
C ASP A 611 -6.95 -40.14 -26.84
N ALA A 612 -8.02 -40.81 -26.36
CA ALA A 612 -9.26 -40.17 -25.92
C ALA A 612 -9.09 -39.25 -24.68
N THR A 613 -8.00 -39.41 -23.94
CA THR A 613 -7.70 -38.70 -22.68
C THR A 613 -6.52 -37.74 -22.84
N TRP A 614 -5.56 -38.07 -23.71
CA TRP A 614 -4.29 -37.37 -23.86
C TRP A 614 -4.07 -36.80 -25.27
N ILE A 615 -3.37 -35.68 -25.37
CA ILE A 615 -2.79 -35.11 -26.59
C ILE A 615 -1.30 -34.93 -26.31
N GLN A 616 -0.44 -35.71 -26.97
CA GLN A 616 1.02 -35.63 -26.79
C GLN A 616 1.45 -35.64 -25.30
N GLY A 617 0.83 -36.52 -24.50
CA GLY A 617 1.11 -36.65 -23.06
C GLY A 617 0.45 -35.61 -22.16
N VAL A 618 -0.34 -34.69 -22.72
CA VAL A 618 -1.07 -33.62 -22.00
C VAL A 618 -2.56 -33.95 -21.92
N ALA A 619 -3.16 -33.77 -20.75
CA ALA A 619 -4.54 -34.14 -20.48
C ALA A 619 -5.52 -33.24 -21.23
N ARG A 620 -6.55 -33.83 -21.83
CA ARG A 620 -7.61 -33.11 -22.56
C ARG A 620 -8.62 -32.42 -21.65
N ASN A 621 -8.82 -32.96 -20.44
CA ASN A 621 -9.95 -32.61 -19.57
C ASN A 621 -9.53 -31.96 -18.25
N TRP A 622 -8.23 -31.86 -17.97
CA TRP A 622 -7.70 -31.21 -16.76
C TRP A 622 -6.31 -30.60 -17.05
N PRO A 623 -5.87 -29.61 -16.27
CA PRO A 623 -4.53 -29.04 -16.41
C PRO A 623 -3.49 -30.04 -15.89
N GLY A 624 -2.94 -30.86 -16.77
CA GLY A 624 -1.93 -31.83 -16.39
C GLY A 624 -1.27 -32.53 -17.57
N PHE A 625 -0.18 -33.21 -17.28
CA PHE A 625 0.56 -34.04 -18.22
C PHE A 625 1.09 -35.26 -17.48
N PHE A 626 1.60 -36.25 -18.20
CA PHE A 626 2.28 -37.37 -17.55
C PHE A 626 3.63 -37.66 -18.19
N VAL A 627 4.52 -38.21 -17.36
CA VAL A 627 5.88 -38.59 -17.72
C VAL A 627 6.16 -40.01 -17.25
N ALA A 628 7.27 -40.58 -17.69
CA ALA A 628 7.73 -41.86 -17.18
C ALA A 628 7.95 -41.79 -15.66
N ASP A 629 7.50 -42.82 -14.95
CA ASP A 629 7.63 -42.91 -13.50
C ASP A 629 9.05 -43.28 -13.08
N VAL A 630 9.94 -42.28 -13.04
CA VAL A 630 11.34 -42.44 -12.63
C VAL A 630 11.67 -41.60 -11.40
N PRO A 631 12.65 -42.00 -10.56
CA PRO A 631 13.03 -41.24 -9.36
C PRO A 631 13.33 -39.77 -9.62
N GLU A 632 13.90 -39.46 -10.79
CA GLU A 632 14.20 -38.12 -11.26
C GLU A 632 12.92 -37.29 -11.49
N ALA A 633 11.93 -37.82 -12.21
CA ALA A 633 10.64 -37.17 -12.45
C ALA A 633 9.85 -36.96 -11.14
N ARG A 634 9.75 -38.01 -10.31
CA ARG A 634 8.98 -38.05 -9.06
C ARG A 634 9.29 -36.95 -8.07
N ALA A 635 10.44 -36.32 -8.19
CA ALA A 635 10.69 -35.19 -7.34
C ALA A 635 11.25 -33.95 -8.04
N LEU A 636 11.31 -33.98 -9.38
CA LEU A 636 11.29 -32.75 -10.17
C LEU A 636 9.88 -32.17 -10.10
N PHE A 637 8.85 -33.02 -10.17
CA PHE A 637 7.44 -32.59 -10.18
C PHE A 637 6.75 -32.75 -8.81
N VAL A 638 7.36 -32.24 -7.73
CA VAL A 638 6.68 -32.19 -6.42
C VAL A 638 5.70 -31.03 -6.32
N PRO A 639 4.64 -31.14 -5.49
CA PRO A 639 3.74 -30.02 -5.20
C PRO A 639 4.49 -28.71 -4.86
N GLY A 640 4.03 -27.59 -5.41
CA GLY A 640 4.64 -26.27 -5.24
C GLY A 640 5.81 -25.97 -6.18
N THR A 641 6.22 -26.91 -7.03
CA THR A 641 7.25 -26.67 -8.06
C THR A 641 6.68 -25.80 -9.18
N ILE A 642 7.42 -24.77 -9.62
CA ILE A 642 7.04 -23.98 -10.80
C ILE A 642 7.67 -24.57 -12.06
N LEU A 643 6.84 -24.79 -13.07
CA LEU A 643 7.17 -25.33 -14.37
C LEU A 643 7.07 -24.25 -15.43
N ARG A 644 8.00 -24.26 -16.40
CA ARG A 644 7.97 -23.46 -17.62
C ARG A 644 7.74 -24.37 -18.81
N PHE A 645 6.64 -24.14 -19.52
CA PHE A 645 6.30 -24.84 -20.76
C PHE A 645 6.91 -24.14 -21.99
N ALA A 646 6.90 -24.83 -23.13
CA ALA A 646 7.54 -24.34 -24.36
C ALA A 646 6.89 -23.08 -24.96
N ASP A 647 5.62 -22.82 -24.66
CA ASP A 647 4.91 -21.60 -25.04
C ASP A 647 5.16 -20.44 -24.05
N GLY A 648 6.03 -20.64 -23.05
CA GLY A 648 6.35 -19.66 -22.02
C GLY A 648 5.40 -19.66 -20.82
N GLN A 649 4.34 -20.49 -20.82
CA GLN A 649 3.42 -20.57 -19.69
C GLN A 649 4.12 -21.05 -18.43
N LEU A 650 3.77 -20.43 -17.30
CA LEU A 650 4.21 -20.85 -15.96
C LEU A 650 3.07 -21.54 -15.24
N ARG A 651 3.36 -22.69 -14.63
CA ARG A 651 2.36 -23.47 -13.87
C ARG A 651 2.96 -24.01 -12.59
N VAL A 652 2.17 -24.16 -11.54
CA VAL A 652 2.60 -24.78 -10.28
C VAL A 652 2.08 -26.19 -10.21
N VAL A 653 2.92 -27.15 -9.85
CA VAL A 653 2.48 -28.52 -9.56
C VAL A 653 1.56 -28.49 -8.33
N GLN A 654 0.31 -28.91 -8.49
CA GLN A 654 -0.63 -29.05 -7.37
C GLN A 654 -0.46 -30.40 -6.68
N ARG A 655 -0.32 -31.46 -7.47
CA ARG A 655 -0.08 -32.81 -6.99
C ARG A 655 0.52 -33.69 -8.07
N GLN A 656 1.06 -34.81 -7.65
CA GLN A 656 1.51 -35.87 -8.53
C GLN A 656 0.90 -37.20 -8.11
N GLU A 657 0.57 -38.05 -9.08
CA GLU A 657 -0.03 -39.36 -8.84
C GLU A 657 0.67 -40.41 -9.70
N VAL A 658 1.19 -41.45 -9.06
CA VAL A 658 1.74 -42.61 -9.76
C VAL A 658 0.58 -43.51 -10.15
N ALA A 659 0.40 -43.73 -11.45
CA ALA A 659 -0.61 -44.65 -11.97
C ALA A 659 -0.11 -45.32 -13.25
N ASN A 660 -0.32 -46.63 -13.36
CA ASN A 660 -0.02 -47.42 -14.56
C ASN A 660 1.44 -47.31 -15.06
N GLY A 661 2.42 -47.13 -14.16
CA GLY A 661 3.83 -46.96 -14.53
C GLY A 661 4.20 -45.55 -15.02
N TYR A 662 3.29 -44.59 -14.87
CA TYR A 662 3.50 -43.19 -15.20
C TYR A 662 3.31 -42.30 -13.97
N LEU A 663 3.97 -41.15 -14.00
CA LEU A 663 3.77 -40.06 -13.06
C LEU A 663 2.85 -39.02 -13.70
N ASN A 664 1.62 -38.93 -13.21
CA ASN A 664 0.66 -37.90 -13.61
C ASN A 664 0.93 -36.65 -12.79
N VAL A 665 1.18 -35.54 -13.46
CA VAL A 665 1.48 -34.25 -12.86
C VAL A 665 0.30 -33.32 -13.10
N PHE A 666 -0.34 -32.88 -12.02
CA PHE A 666 -1.46 -31.94 -12.05
C PHE A 666 -0.92 -30.56 -11.76
N VAL A 667 -1.31 -29.57 -12.56
CA VAL A 667 -0.79 -28.21 -12.47
C VAL A 667 -1.90 -27.17 -12.33
N THR A 668 -1.57 -25.97 -11.85
CA THR A 668 -2.53 -24.86 -11.70
C THR A 668 -3.02 -24.32 -13.05
N GLY A 669 -4.23 -23.76 -13.09
CA GLY A 669 -4.72 -22.96 -14.22
C GLY A 669 -5.60 -23.70 -15.23
N ALA A 670 -5.68 -23.18 -16.46
CA ALA A 670 -6.51 -23.72 -17.52
C ALA A 670 -5.90 -24.99 -18.14
N ILE A 671 -6.73 -25.76 -18.85
CA ILE A 671 -6.30 -26.94 -19.61
C ILE A 671 -5.18 -26.53 -20.58
N LEU A 672 -4.10 -27.30 -20.56
CA LEU A 672 -2.91 -27.07 -21.38
C LEU A 672 -3.22 -27.45 -22.84
N ASP A 673 -2.70 -26.67 -23.78
CA ASP A 673 -2.76 -27.03 -25.20
C ASP A 673 -1.67 -28.07 -25.51
N GLY A 674 -2.07 -29.34 -25.58
CA GLY A 674 -1.16 -30.45 -25.87
C GLY A 674 -0.36 -30.26 -27.15
N GLY A 675 -0.90 -29.57 -28.17
CA GLY A 675 -0.17 -29.31 -29.42
C GLY A 675 0.96 -28.28 -29.29
N SER A 676 0.86 -27.40 -28.29
CA SER A 676 1.83 -26.33 -28.06
C SER A 676 2.88 -26.71 -27.01
N VAL A 677 2.51 -27.55 -26.03
CA VAL A 677 3.35 -27.83 -24.86
C VAL A 677 3.60 -29.32 -24.57
N GLY A 678 2.95 -30.21 -25.31
CA GLY A 678 3.13 -31.66 -25.21
C GLY A 678 4.41 -32.16 -25.90
N PHE A 679 4.60 -33.47 -25.92
CA PHE A 679 5.73 -34.09 -26.62
C PHE A 679 5.90 -33.56 -28.06
N PRO A 680 7.14 -33.23 -28.52
CA PRO A 680 8.44 -33.48 -27.89
C PRO A 680 8.95 -32.32 -27.00
N HIS A 681 8.11 -31.35 -26.68
CA HIS A 681 8.52 -30.18 -25.91
C HIS A 681 8.82 -30.56 -24.45
N LYS A 682 10.00 -30.19 -23.97
CA LYS A 682 10.41 -30.42 -22.58
C LYS A 682 9.71 -29.44 -21.64
N VAL A 683 9.29 -29.94 -20.47
CA VAL A 683 8.81 -29.09 -19.37
C VAL A 683 9.98 -28.78 -18.46
N ALA A 684 10.39 -27.51 -18.40
CA ALA A 684 11.51 -27.08 -17.58
C ALA A 684 11.07 -26.80 -16.14
N VAL A 685 11.88 -27.22 -15.16
CA VAL A 685 11.69 -26.86 -13.76
C VAL A 685 12.47 -25.59 -13.45
N LEU A 686 11.78 -24.58 -12.90
CA LEU A 686 12.42 -23.34 -12.51
C LEU A 686 12.96 -23.45 -11.09
N ASN A 687 14.28 -23.66 -10.98
CA ASN A 687 14.99 -23.69 -9.69
C ASN A 687 15.10 -22.30 -9.08
#